data_AF-A0A932U5V5-F1
#
_entry.id   AF-A0A932U5V5-F1
#
_cell.length_a   1.000
_cell.length_b   1.000
_cell.length_c   1.000
_cell.angle_alpha   90.00
_cell.angle_beta   90.00
_cell.angle_gamma   90.00
#
_symmetry.space_group_name_H-M   'P 1'
#
loop_
_entity.id
_entity.type
_entity.pdbx_description
1 polymer ?
#
loop_
_entity_poly.entity_id
_entity_poly.type
_entity_poly.pdbx_seq_one_letter_code
_entity_poly.pdbx_strand_id
1 'polypeptide(L)'
;MAYPSSTSQQNQPPPTLLRQERRLAVAIFFLALAVYTLTYVGAFKSNDERALFSGMDSFVKRGSFTVNQIFWDYTNVAMITDSGEMVPNYEPGQMVLAIPFYLWGRALDGAVQGALFFNLVVTAASAALVYLCFLELGYRRWVALLSSCLYAFATLAWPYSRTFFREPLTVLTYLLAVYGLLRYRPPQPRQMGWLALTGAALGLALVTKQISVALIPSLLLLAFAYEHQRPADPGSSLARQRLTAALAVLLPLALILILERVYHQATLGGVELFSRNIIEYTTNPQLSQSIPARMLRGLLGLSISPYKGLFWYAPALLLGIVGALSFTRRFPWEGLAFLLIIAGHFLGYSRYNYWSGGVAWGSRYMLPVIPFLVLLAAPIFAWLLNDPPSHISHLTPYVSRFTFHASRFPVWLLIALSVFIQILGVSLDLRNYELRFLLDNAKIWGGIGEAIDALYLQPVYSPVLGHWRLLLSATVPLDFAWVQLREMGSWALLPLGLLISLLFLAGNLAACIWLWRRPQQAGLFGLGLAALFVVTGSLLLGFYRQGDARFDPYGVDRFLRPMIERLEAVDCGWQGCDEVVIVPDPTLTDYFLNSMRAPLVWYAVDSEPLESVLLEQLSRHYARIWLLRDRNAATDDAEGRRGVERYLTEHTYKVDEERFDDWARLLRFSAAGATQMEVKAEQILGDMALAQITLGIERRGGAAPSVTDAVRVKAGDTLQIGLRWRALQTPAGNYTVFIQLLDASGRVVAQRDRWPGDG
;
A
#
# COMPACT_ATOMS: atom_id res chain seq x y z
N MET A 1 -1.53 -19.40 -45.98
CA MET A 1 -2.52 -18.64 -46.74
C MET A 1 -2.16 -17.16 -46.68
N ALA A 2 -1.71 -16.62 -47.80
CA ALA A 2 -1.32 -15.23 -47.94
C ALA A 2 -2.54 -14.32 -47.79
N TYR A 3 -2.47 -13.36 -46.88
CA TYR A 3 -3.42 -12.25 -46.83
C TYR A 3 -3.17 -11.36 -48.05
N PRO A 4 -4.18 -10.99 -48.85
CA PRO A 4 -3.97 -10.11 -49.98
C PRO A 4 -3.56 -8.73 -49.48
N SER A 5 -2.35 -8.34 -49.87
CA SER A 5 -1.81 -7.00 -49.78
C SER A 5 -2.43 -6.14 -50.88
N SER A 6 -3.53 -5.45 -50.59
CA SER A 6 -3.93 -4.22 -51.26
C SER A 6 -5.14 -3.59 -50.55
N THR A 7 -5.13 -2.26 -50.43
CA THR A 7 -6.22 -1.41 -49.94
C THR A 7 -6.60 -1.50 -48.44
N SER A 8 -5.84 -0.82 -47.58
CA SER A 8 -6.29 -0.50 -46.20
C SER A 8 -5.96 0.93 -45.75
N GLN A 9 -5.78 1.87 -46.68
CA GLN A 9 -5.64 3.30 -46.36
C GLN A 9 -6.98 4.03 -46.15
N GLN A 10 -8.14 3.36 -46.15
CA GLN A 10 -9.44 4.06 -46.24
C GLN A 10 -10.47 3.87 -45.12
N ASN A 11 -10.16 3.25 -43.97
CA ASN A 11 -11.14 3.11 -42.88
C ASN A 11 -10.65 3.64 -41.52
N GLN A 12 -9.98 4.81 -41.50
CA GLN A 12 -9.94 5.57 -40.26
C GLN A 12 -11.25 6.34 -40.12
N PRO A 13 -12.02 6.16 -39.03
CA PRO A 13 -13.23 6.93 -38.83
C PRO A 13 -12.88 8.42 -38.82
N PRO A 14 -13.73 9.30 -39.40
CA PRO A 14 -13.48 10.73 -39.43
C PRO A 14 -13.09 11.26 -38.03
N PRO A 15 -12.21 12.28 -37.93
CA PRO A 15 -11.65 12.76 -36.66
C PRO A 15 -12.69 13.09 -35.59
N THR A 16 -13.88 13.51 -36.02
CA THR A 16 -15.05 13.80 -35.17
C THR A 16 -15.61 12.55 -34.50
N LEU A 17 -15.68 11.41 -35.20
CA LEU A 17 -16.11 10.13 -34.64
C LEU A 17 -15.09 9.59 -33.64
N LEU A 18 -13.80 9.63 -33.96
CA LEU A 18 -12.77 9.16 -33.03
C LEU A 18 -12.72 9.99 -31.73
N ARG A 19 -12.96 11.31 -31.82
CA ARG A 19 -13.12 12.18 -30.63
C ARG A 19 -14.32 11.76 -29.78
N GLN A 20 -15.44 11.37 -30.40
CA GLN A 20 -16.60 10.87 -29.69
C GLN A 20 -16.34 9.50 -29.06
N GLU A 21 -15.66 8.59 -29.74
CA GLU A 21 -15.31 7.28 -29.19
C GLU A 21 -14.39 7.41 -27.97
N ARG A 22 -13.38 8.28 -28.03
CA ARG A 22 -12.50 8.56 -26.88
C ARG A 22 -13.26 9.03 -25.64
N ARG A 23 -14.35 9.78 -25.82
CA ARG A 23 -15.20 10.25 -24.70
C ARG A 23 -15.88 9.10 -23.95
N LEU A 24 -16.08 7.94 -24.58
CA LEU A 24 -16.65 6.75 -23.93
C LEU A 24 -15.71 6.14 -22.87
N ALA A 25 -14.43 6.52 -22.85
CA ALA A 25 -13.51 6.14 -21.78
C ALA A 25 -14.03 6.57 -20.39
N VAL A 26 -14.79 7.68 -20.31
CA VAL A 26 -15.45 8.13 -19.08
C VAL A 26 -16.45 7.09 -18.58
N ALA A 27 -17.26 6.51 -19.47
CA ALA A 27 -18.25 5.49 -19.13
C ALA A 27 -17.57 4.21 -18.60
N ILE A 28 -16.45 3.83 -19.21
CA ILE A 28 -15.66 2.66 -18.83
C ILE A 28 -15.01 2.87 -17.46
N PHE A 29 -14.41 4.04 -17.24
CA PHE A 29 -13.84 4.43 -15.96
C PHE A 29 -14.86 4.29 -14.83
N PHE A 30 -16.03 4.91 -14.97
CA PHE A 30 -17.03 4.90 -13.91
C PHE A 30 -17.72 3.55 -13.71
N LEU A 31 -17.88 2.75 -14.77
CA LEU A 31 -18.38 1.38 -14.64
C LEU A 31 -17.39 0.49 -13.86
N ALA A 32 -16.09 0.54 -14.20
CA ALA A 32 -15.05 -0.19 -13.49
C ALA A 32 -14.96 0.27 -12.03
N LEU A 33 -14.98 1.59 -11.80
CA LEU A 33 -14.96 2.18 -10.46
C LEU A 33 -16.13 1.70 -9.60
N ALA A 34 -17.34 1.60 -10.18
CA ALA A 34 -18.51 1.13 -9.44
C ALA A 34 -18.43 -0.36 -9.07
N VAL A 35 -17.90 -1.21 -9.95
CA VAL A 35 -17.64 -2.62 -9.62
C VAL A 35 -16.58 -2.74 -8.53
N TYR A 36 -15.49 -1.96 -8.62
CA TYR A 36 -14.43 -1.98 -7.61
C TYR A 36 -14.91 -1.46 -6.25
N THR A 37 -15.83 -0.48 -6.25
CA THR A 37 -16.49 0.02 -5.04
C THR A 37 -17.36 -1.07 -4.39
N LEU A 38 -18.10 -1.85 -5.19
CA LEU A 38 -18.88 -2.98 -4.68
C LEU A 38 -17.99 -4.06 -4.06
N THR A 39 -16.80 -4.30 -4.60
CA THR A 39 -15.84 -5.30 -4.10
C THR A 39 -14.78 -4.73 -3.14
N TYR A 40 -15.02 -3.54 -2.59
CA TYR A 40 -14.10 -2.84 -1.68
C TYR A 40 -13.86 -3.62 -0.36
N VAL A 41 -12.70 -3.42 0.29
CA VAL A 41 -12.35 -4.06 1.59
C VAL A 41 -12.37 -3.05 2.73
N GLY A 42 -11.59 -1.97 2.60
CA GLY A 42 -11.39 -0.97 3.64
C GLY A 42 -10.43 -1.36 4.79
N ALA A 43 -9.54 -2.33 4.59
CA ALA A 43 -8.55 -2.74 5.59
C ALA A 43 -7.27 -3.26 4.92
N PHE A 44 -6.13 -3.16 5.61
CA PHE A 44 -4.85 -3.65 5.14
C PHE A 44 -4.82 -5.17 4.97
N LYS A 45 -4.10 -5.65 3.95
CA LYS A 45 -3.84 -7.08 3.72
C LYS A 45 -2.39 -7.49 4.00
N SER A 46 -1.48 -6.52 4.08
CA SER A 46 -0.03 -6.77 4.18
C SER A 46 0.71 -5.66 4.93
N ASN A 47 1.94 -5.97 5.37
CA ASN A 47 2.82 -5.01 6.03
C ASN A 47 3.37 -3.97 5.04
N ASP A 48 3.52 -4.30 3.76
CA ASP A 48 3.85 -3.32 2.71
C ASP A 48 2.84 -2.16 2.68
N GLU A 49 1.54 -2.46 2.80
CA GLU A 49 0.49 -1.45 2.83
C GLU A 49 0.56 -0.59 4.09
N ARG A 50 0.84 -1.21 5.26
CA ARG A 50 1.03 -0.49 6.52
C ARG A 50 2.23 0.44 6.47
N ALA A 51 3.34 0.01 5.88
CA ALA A 51 4.54 0.84 5.72
C ALA A 51 4.26 2.06 4.83
N LEU A 52 3.64 1.85 3.66
CA LEU A 52 3.25 2.94 2.77
C LEU A 52 2.27 3.90 3.44
N PHE A 53 1.28 3.37 4.15
CA PHE A 53 0.33 4.20 4.87
C PHE A 53 0.98 4.96 6.03
N SER A 54 1.83 4.32 6.82
CA SER A 54 2.54 4.92 7.95
C SER A 54 3.42 6.08 7.50
N GLY A 55 4.13 5.92 6.38
CA GLY A 55 4.98 6.99 5.82
C GLY A 55 4.15 8.18 5.37
N MET A 56 3.00 7.93 4.73
CA MET A 56 2.04 8.98 4.35
C MET A 56 1.41 9.66 5.59
N ASP A 57 1.02 8.89 6.61
CA ASP A 57 0.44 9.39 7.86
C ASP A 57 1.42 10.29 8.60
N SER A 58 2.66 9.84 8.77
CA SER A 58 3.75 10.62 9.35
C SER A 58 4.03 11.90 8.57
N PHE A 59 4.06 11.84 7.24
CA PHE A 59 4.34 13.02 6.42
C PHE A 59 3.24 14.07 6.57
N VAL A 60 1.97 13.68 6.54
CA VAL A 60 0.86 14.62 6.72
C VAL A 60 0.87 15.21 8.14
N LYS A 61 1.12 14.38 9.15
CA LYS A 61 1.09 14.80 10.57
C LYS A 61 2.31 15.59 11.02
N ARG A 62 3.49 15.35 10.45
CA ARG A 62 4.77 15.83 10.99
C ARG A 62 5.80 16.27 9.93
N GLY A 63 5.50 16.11 8.65
CA GLY A 63 6.41 16.49 7.56
C GLY A 63 7.57 15.52 7.31
N SER A 64 7.61 14.37 7.98
CA SER A 64 8.63 13.33 7.79
C SER A 64 8.00 11.98 7.37
N PHE A 65 8.65 11.24 6.49
CA PHE A 65 8.20 9.91 6.07
C PHE A 65 8.76 8.82 7.01
N THR A 66 8.47 8.89 8.30
CA THR A 66 8.81 7.81 9.25
C THR A 66 7.72 6.74 9.29
N VAL A 67 8.09 5.51 9.65
CA VAL A 67 7.20 4.35 9.74
C VAL A 67 7.32 3.61 11.08
N ASN A 68 7.67 4.33 12.15
CA ASN A 68 7.79 3.79 13.52
C ASN A 68 6.51 3.09 14.02
N GLN A 69 5.37 3.39 13.40
CA GLN A 69 4.08 2.73 13.64
C GLN A 69 4.12 1.22 13.38
N ILE A 70 5.10 0.73 12.64
CA ILE A 70 5.33 -0.70 12.39
C ILE A 70 6.72 -1.14 12.87
N PHE A 71 7.21 -0.57 13.98
CA PHE A 71 8.55 -0.90 14.48
C PHE A 71 8.73 -2.39 14.84
N TRP A 72 7.64 -3.07 15.18
CA TRP A 72 7.56 -4.54 15.36
C TRP A 72 7.72 -5.36 14.06
N ASP A 73 7.71 -4.72 12.88
CA ASP A 73 7.77 -5.45 11.62
C ASP A 73 9.15 -6.07 11.38
N TYR A 74 9.15 -7.37 11.06
CA TYR A 74 10.33 -8.16 10.72
C TYR A 74 10.44 -8.50 9.23
N THR A 75 9.59 -7.91 8.38
CA THR A 75 9.43 -8.26 6.96
C THR A 75 10.24 -7.37 6.00
N ASN A 76 11.15 -6.55 6.53
CA ASN A 76 12.07 -5.66 5.78
C ASN A 76 11.36 -4.63 4.88
N VAL A 77 10.12 -4.25 5.23
CA VAL A 77 9.36 -3.20 4.52
C VAL A 77 9.81 -1.79 4.92
N ALA A 78 10.72 -1.71 5.89
CA ALA A 78 11.31 -0.48 6.39
C ALA A 78 12.80 -0.65 6.69
N MET A 79 13.49 0.48 6.86
CA MET A 79 14.92 0.56 7.19
C MET A 79 15.09 1.42 8.43
N ILE A 80 16.08 1.11 9.26
CA ILE A 80 16.43 1.92 10.43
C ILE A 80 17.51 2.92 10.02
N THR A 81 17.33 4.16 10.42
CA THR A 81 18.30 5.25 10.24
C THR A 81 19.32 5.26 11.38
N ASP A 82 20.45 5.95 11.20
CA ASP A 82 21.48 6.19 12.21
C ASP A 82 20.91 6.88 13.47
N SER A 83 19.78 7.59 13.33
CA SER A 83 19.05 8.20 14.44
C SER A 83 18.07 7.27 15.15
N GLY A 84 17.96 5.99 14.74
CA GLY A 84 17.02 5.02 15.31
C GLY A 84 15.58 5.14 14.82
N GLU A 85 15.30 6.06 13.90
CA GLU A 85 13.99 6.21 13.26
C GLU A 85 13.83 5.17 12.15
N MET A 86 12.65 4.58 12.05
CA MET A 86 12.30 3.67 10.98
C MET A 86 11.71 4.46 9.79
N VAL A 87 12.20 4.20 8.58
CA VAL A 87 11.78 4.87 7.32
C VAL A 87 11.39 3.84 6.26
N PRO A 88 10.48 4.15 5.32
CA PRO A 88 9.95 3.16 4.39
C PRO A 88 11.02 2.70 3.41
N ASN A 89 11.05 1.39 3.13
CA ASN A 89 11.90 0.78 2.11
C ASN A 89 11.24 0.82 0.70
N TYR A 90 10.58 1.94 0.41
CA TYR A 90 9.80 2.14 -0.81
C TYR A 90 9.98 3.54 -1.37
N GLU A 91 9.78 3.66 -2.68
CA GLU A 91 9.76 4.95 -3.37
C GLU A 91 8.47 5.73 -3.02
N PRO A 92 8.51 7.08 -3.05
CA PRO A 92 7.46 7.91 -2.46
C PRO A 92 6.17 8.01 -3.29
N GLY A 93 6.17 7.58 -4.55
CA GLY A 93 5.08 7.86 -5.51
C GLY A 93 3.68 7.44 -5.02
N GLN A 94 3.57 6.22 -4.48
CA GLN A 94 2.30 5.71 -3.93
C GLN A 94 1.86 6.50 -2.69
N MET A 95 2.79 6.84 -1.80
CA MET A 95 2.50 7.59 -0.56
C MET A 95 2.04 9.01 -0.87
N VAL A 96 2.75 9.73 -1.75
CA VAL A 96 2.49 11.14 -2.06
C VAL A 96 1.18 11.32 -2.83
N LEU A 97 0.93 10.50 -3.85
CA LEU A 97 -0.26 10.66 -4.69
C LEU A 97 -1.56 10.22 -3.99
N ALA A 98 -1.47 9.42 -2.94
CA ALA A 98 -2.62 9.00 -2.13
C ALA A 98 -3.02 10.03 -1.06
N ILE A 99 -2.21 11.07 -0.80
CA ILE A 99 -2.48 12.07 0.25
C ILE A 99 -3.89 12.69 0.15
N PRO A 100 -4.42 13.10 -1.03
CA PRO A 100 -5.77 13.64 -1.11
C PRO A 100 -6.86 12.68 -0.62
N PHE A 101 -6.67 11.38 -0.87
CA PHE A 101 -7.60 10.32 -0.44
C PHE A 101 -7.46 10.02 1.06
N TYR A 102 -6.25 10.05 1.60
CA TYR A 102 -5.99 9.99 3.04
C TYR A 102 -6.65 11.17 3.77
N LEU A 103 -6.47 12.41 3.28
CA LEU A 103 -7.08 13.61 3.87
C LEU A 103 -8.62 13.56 3.83
N TRP A 104 -9.18 13.10 2.70
CA TRP A 104 -10.62 12.86 2.57
C TRP A 104 -11.13 11.82 3.58
N GLY A 105 -10.44 10.69 3.73
CA GLY A 105 -10.77 9.67 4.73
C GLY A 105 -10.65 10.18 6.16
N ARG A 106 -9.56 10.88 6.46
CA ARG A 106 -9.28 11.45 7.79
C ARG A 106 -10.35 12.47 8.21
N ALA A 107 -10.82 13.30 7.28
CA ALA A 107 -11.93 14.23 7.54
C ALA A 107 -13.23 13.53 7.97
N LEU A 108 -13.36 12.23 7.69
CA LEU A 108 -14.52 11.39 8.01
C LEU A 108 -14.21 10.31 9.07
N ASP A 109 -13.08 10.39 9.79
CA ASP A 109 -12.57 9.35 10.72
C ASP A 109 -12.41 7.95 10.09
N GLY A 110 -12.03 7.90 8.82
CA GLY A 110 -11.74 6.66 8.10
C GLY A 110 -10.51 6.83 7.25
N ALA A 111 -9.37 7.19 7.85
CA ALA A 111 -8.15 7.53 7.14
C ALA A 111 -7.63 6.36 6.30
N VAL A 112 -7.64 5.15 6.87
CA VAL A 112 -7.24 3.92 6.17
C VAL A 112 -8.19 3.66 5.02
N GLN A 113 -9.50 3.68 5.29
CA GLN A 113 -10.50 3.41 4.27
C GLN A 113 -10.38 4.41 3.11
N GLY A 114 -10.32 5.72 3.41
CA GLY A 114 -10.17 6.77 2.41
C GLY A 114 -8.93 6.57 1.54
N ALA A 115 -7.77 6.30 2.13
CA ALA A 115 -6.53 6.04 1.37
C ALA A 115 -6.68 4.86 0.39
N LEU A 116 -7.35 3.77 0.80
CA LEU A 116 -7.56 2.60 -0.05
C LEU A 116 -8.44 2.88 -1.28
N PHE A 117 -9.28 3.93 -1.30
CA PHE A 117 -10.02 4.33 -2.51
C PHE A 117 -9.11 4.80 -3.64
N PHE A 118 -7.87 5.20 -3.35
CA PHE A 118 -6.91 5.62 -4.37
C PHE A 118 -6.72 4.55 -5.44
N ASN A 119 -6.52 3.29 -5.04
CA ASN A 119 -6.27 2.20 -5.99
C ASN A 119 -7.52 1.79 -6.79
N LEU A 120 -8.72 2.05 -6.27
CA LEU A 120 -9.97 1.88 -7.03
C LEU A 120 -9.97 2.83 -8.25
N VAL A 121 -9.63 4.10 -8.01
CA VAL A 121 -9.57 5.14 -9.05
C VAL A 121 -8.44 4.87 -10.03
N VAL A 122 -7.24 4.54 -9.54
CA VAL A 122 -6.06 4.27 -10.37
C VAL A 122 -6.28 3.05 -11.29
N THR A 123 -6.91 2.00 -10.78
CA THR A 123 -7.19 0.79 -11.56
C THR A 123 -8.31 1.03 -12.58
N ALA A 124 -9.36 1.77 -12.21
CA ALA A 124 -10.42 2.16 -13.14
C ALA A 124 -9.89 3.07 -14.26
N ALA A 125 -8.97 3.99 -13.95
CA ALA A 125 -8.29 4.83 -14.94
C ALA A 125 -7.43 3.99 -15.89
N SER A 126 -6.77 2.95 -15.38
CA SER A 126 -6.00 2.00 -16.21
C SER A 126 -6.90 1.26 -17.20
N ALA A 127 -8.10 0.81 -16.78
CA ALA A 127 -9.06 0.20 -17.71
C ALA A 127 -9.49 1.17 -18.82
N ALA A 128 -9.81 2.41 -18.47
CA ALA A 128 -10.15 3.45 -19.44
C ALA A 128 -8.98 3.76 -20.41
N LEU A 129 -7.73 3.75 -19.93
CA LEU A 129 -6.56 3.91 -20.80
C LEU A 129 -6.34 2.71 -21.72
N VAL A 130 -6.59 1.48 -21.27
CA VAL A 130 -6.57 0.30 -22.16
C VAL A 130 -7.55 0.50 -23.31
N TYR A 131 -8.79 0.91 -23.01
CA TYR A 131 -9.77 1.24 -24.05
C TYR A 131 -9.23 2.28 -25.04
N LEU A 132 -8.65 3.37 -24.54
CA LEU A 132 -8.09 4.43 -25.38
C LEU A 132 -6.92 3.93 -26.24
N CYS A 133 -6.00 3.13 -25.70
CA CYS A 133 -4.90 2.53 -26.44
C CYS A 133 -5.39 1.68 -27.63
N PHE A 134 -6.46 0.90 -27.43
CA PHE A 134 -7.07 0.13 -28.52
C PHE A 134 -7.63 1.03 -29.64
N LEU A 135 -8.27 2.15 -29.28
CA LEU A 135 -8.74 3.13 -30.26
C LEU A 135 -7.59 3.79 -31.02
N GLU A 136 -6.49 4.16 -30.35
CA GLU A 136 -5.32 4.75 -31.02
C GLU A 136 -4.59 3.76 -31.94
N LEU A 137 -4.69 2.46 -31.66
CA LEU A 137 -4.22 1.39 -32.55
C LEU A 137 -5.19 1.12 -33.71
N GLY A 138 -6.32 1.82 -33.79
CA GLY A 138 -7.28 1.72 -34.89
C GLY A 138 -8.21 0.51 -34.80
N TYR A 139 -8.38 -0.07 -33.62
CA TYR A 139 -9.38 -1.12 -33.39
C TYR A 139 -10.77 -0.51 -33.17
N ARG A 140 -11.81 -1.25 -33.59
CA ARG A 140 -13.21 -0.84 -33.42
C ARG A 140 -13.55 -0.72 -31.93
N ARG A 141 -14.45 0.22 -31.58
CA ARG A 141 -14.89 0.45 -30.19
C ARG A 141 -15.32 -0.78 -29.40
N TRP A 142 -15.92 -1.79 -30.05
CA TRP A 142 -16.35 -3.02 -29.37
C TRP A 142 -15.19 -3.93 -28.99
N VAL A 143 -14.13 -3.96 -29.80
CA VAL A 143 -12.87 -4.64 -29.47
C VAL A 143 -12.24 -3.93 -28.28
N ALA A 144 -12.15 -2.59 -28.34
CA ALA A 144 -11.65 -1.79 -27.23
C ALA A 144 -12.44 -2.01 -25.93
N LEU A 145 -13.78 -2.09 -26.01
CA LEU A 145 -14.64 -2.36 -24.86
C LEU A 145 -14.36 -3.74 -24.26
N LEU A 146 -14.39 -4.79 -25.09
CA LEU A 146 -14.13 -6.16 -24.66
C LEU A 146 -12.78 -6.26 -23.97
N SER A 147 -11.74 -5.68 -24.57
CA SER A 147 -10.38 -5.69 -24.03
C SER A 147 -10.25 -4.93 -22.71
N SER A 148 -10.93 -3.79 -22.59
CA SER A 148 -10.98 -3.03 -21.34
C SER A 148 -11.70 -3.81 -20.23
N CYS A 149 -12.83 -4.46 -20.53
CA CYS A 149 -13.55 -5.28 -19.57
C CYS A 149 -12.74 -6.53 -19.18
N LEU A 150 -12.05 -7.16 -20.14
CA LEU A 150 -11.17 -8.30 -19.89
C LEU A 150 -10.02 -7.88 -18.97
N TYR A 151 -9.33 -6.78 -19.26
CA TYR A 151 -8.34 -6.22 -18.35
C TYR A 151 -8.93 -5.99 -16.95
N ALA A 152 -10.07 -5.30 -16.88
CA ALA A 152 -10.67 -4.86 -15.62
C ALA A 152 -11.19 -6.00 -14.74
N PHE A 153 -11.70 -7.09 -15.32
CA PHE A 153 -12.46 -8.13 -14.59
C PHE A 153 -11.98 -9.57 -14.82
N ALA A 154 -11.15 -9.81 -15.83
CA ALA A 154 -10.61 -11.14 -16.14
C ALA A 154 -9.10 -11.24 -15.86
N THR A 155 -8.52 -10.27 -15.14
CA THR A 155 -7.10 -10.27 -14.77
C THR A 155 -6.90 -9.82 -13.33
N LEU A 156 -5.66 -9.94 -12.85
CA LEU A 156 -5.23 -9.48 -11.53
C LEU A 156 -5.53 -7.99 -11.26
N ALA A 157 -5.87 -7.17 -12.26
CA ALA A 157 -6.31 -5.79 -12.00
C ALA A 157 -7.47 -5.73 -10.98
N TRP A 158 -8.41 -6.68 -11.01
CA TRP A 158 -9.56 -6.65 -10.12
C TRP A 158 -9.20 -6.90 -8.64
N PRO A 159 -8.51 -7.99 -8.26
CA PRO A 159 -8.06 -8.17 -6.87
C PRO A 159 -7.06 -7.14 -6.36
N TYR A 160 -6.35 -6.43 -7.24
CA TYR A 160 -5.40 -5.38 -6.83
C TYR A 160 -6.03 -3.99 -6.75
N SER A 161 -7.27 -3.82 -7.24
CA SER A 161 -8.02 -2.57 -7.06
C SER A 161 -8.35 -2.29 -5.59
N ARG A 162 -8.36 -3.32 -4.75
CA ARG A 162 -8.79 -3.29 -3.33
C ARG A 162 -7.63 -3.33 -2.32
N THR A 163 -6.38 -3.37 -2.78
CA THR A 163 -5.17 -3.29 -1.93
C THR A 163 -4.56 -1.90 -2.04
N PHE A 164 -3.67 -1.52 -1.13
CA PHE A 164 -2.90 -0.27 -1.18
C PHE A 164 -1.47 -0.45 -1.73
N PHE A 165 -1.27 -1.49 -2.53
CA PHE A 165 -0.01 -1.74 -3.23
C PHE A 165 0.32 -0.67 -4.29
N ARG A 166 1.60 -0.54 -4.65
CA ARG A 166 2.12 0.43 -5.64
C ARG A 166 1.99 -0.05 -7.10
N GLU A 167 1.69 -1.32 -7.29
CA GLU A 167 1.58 -1.98 -8.59
C GLU A 167 0.46 -1.37 -9.48
N PRO A 168 -0.76 -1.10 -8.99
CA PRO A 168 -1.79 -0.41 -9.79
C PRO A 168 -1.33 0.96 -10.31
N LEU A 169 -0.65 1.76 -9.49
CA LEU A 169 -0.11 3.06 -9.91
C LEU A 169 0.99 2.90 -10.96
N THR A 170 1.84 1.88 -10.82
CA THR A 170 2.84 1.51 -11.85
C THR A 170 2.16 1.17 -13.18
N VAL A 171 1.06 0.41 -13.16
CA VAL A 171 0.28 0.09 -14.37
C VAL A 171 -0.26 1.36 -15.04
N LEU A 172 -0.87 2.25 -14.25
CA LEU A 172 -1.43 3.50 -14.76
C LEU A 172 -0.36 4.37 -15.44
N THR A 173 0.79 4.54 -14.80
CA THR A 173 1.90 5.34 -15.34
C THR A 173 2.50 4.74 -16.61
N TYR A 174 2.64 3.41 -16.67
CA TYR A 174 3.06 2.72 -17.90
C TYR A 174 2.10 2.97 -19.06
N LEU A 175 0.79 2.83 -18.79
CA LEU A 175 -0.25 3.09 -19.78
C LEU A 175 -0.26 4.55 -20.21
N LEU A 176 -0.09 5.52 -19.30
CA LEU A 176 0.01 6.94 -19.64
C LEU A 176 1.23 7.23 -20.53
N ALA A 177 2.39 6.64 -20.20
CA ALA A 177 3.62 6.84 -20.96
C ALA A 177 3.48 6.32 -22.39
N VAL A 178 2.97 5.10 -22.54
CA VAL A 178 2.71 4.48 -23.85
C VAL A 178 1.60 5.20 -24.59
N TYR A 179 0.50 5.58 -23.91
CA TYR A 179 -0.59 6.33 -24.52
C TYR A 179 -0.10 7.67 -25.08
N GLY A 180 0.75 8.40 -24.35
CA GLY A 180 1.40 9.62 -24.84
C GLY A 180 2.14 9.37 -26.16
N LEU A 181 2.93 8.29 -26.26
CA LEU A 181 3.61 7.94 -27.51
C LEU A 181 2.63 7.51 -28.61
N LEU A 182 1.59 6.74 -28.31
CA LEU A 182 0.56 6.38 -29.29
C LEU A 182 -0.17 7.61 -29.85
N ARG A 183 -0.38 8.64 -29.02
CA ARG A 183 -0.92 9.95 -29.45
C ARG A 183 0.07 10.77 -30.26
N TYR A 184 1.36 10.58 -29.99
CA TYR A 184 2.49 11.14 -30.73
C TYR A 184 2.85 10.34 -31.99
N ARG A 185 2.17 9.23 -32.27
CA ARG A 185 2.45 8.40 -33.45
C ARG A 185 2.26 9.19 -34.76
N PRO A 186 3.01 8.93 -35.84
CA PRO A 186 2.70 9.47 -37.17
C PRO A 186 1.44 8.80 -37.77
N PRO A 187 0.64 9.49 -38.61
CA PRO A 187 0.90 10.79 -39.23
C PRO A 187 0.41 12.00 -38.40
N GLN A 188 0.02 11.83 -37.13
CA GLN A 188 -0.47 12.93 -36.29
C GLN A 188 0.61 14.05 -36.18
N PRO A 189 0.21 15.32 -36.12
CA PRO A 189 1.17 16.44 -35.99
C PRO A 189 1.95 16.33 -34.67
N ARG A 190 3.17 16.88 -34.67
CA ARG A 190 4.02 16.92 -33.48
C ARG A 190 3.32 17.73 -32.38
N GLN A 191 2.92 17.05 -31.32
CA GLN A 191 2.29 17.66 -30.15
C GLN A 191 3.15 17.34 -28.93
N MET A 192 4.02 18.29 -28.56
CA MET A 192 5.00 18.12 -27.48
C MET A 192 4.36 17.79 -26.13
N GLY A 193 3.10 18.19 -25.90
CA GLY A 193 2.37 17.85 -24.68
C GLY A 193 2.23 16.34 -24.45
N TRP A 194 2.13 15.52 -25.50
CA TRP A 194 2.09 14.07 -25.35
C TRP A 194 3.45 13.46 -24.99
N LEU A 195 4.54 14.04 -25.50
CA LEU A 195 5.90 13.67 -25.09
C LEU A 195 6.20 14.09 -23.65
N ALA A 196 5.72 15.27 -23.25
CA ALA A 196 5.80 15.74 -21.87
C ALA A 196 5.01 14.84 -20.92
N LEU A 197 3.82 14.37 -21.33
CA LEU A 197 3.09 13.34 -20.60
C LEU A 197 3.89 12.05 -20.51
N THR A 198 4.53 11.59 -21.58
CA THR A 198 5.38 10.40 -21.56
C THR A 198 6.54 10.55 -20.58
N GLY A 199 7.24 11.70 -20.58
CA GLY A 199 8.31 11.99 -19.65
C GLY A 199 7.87 12.07 -18.19
N ALA A 200 6.77 12.77 -17.92
CA ALA A 200 6.17 12.85 -16.59
C ALA A 200 5.72 11.48 -16.09
N ALA A 201 5.06 10.68 -16.94
CA ALA A 201 4.59 9.34 -16.59
C ALA A 201 5.76 8.37 -16.34
N LEU A 202 6.84 8.46 -17.12
CA LEU A 202 8.07 7.69 -16.86
C LEU A 202 8.71 8.09 -15.53
N GLY A 203 8.82 9.40 -15.25
CA GLY A 203 9.33 9.88 -13.96
C GLY A 203 8.48 9.37 -12.81
N LEU A 204 7.16 9.45 -12.92
CA LEU A 204 6.24 8.95 -11.90
C LEU A 204 6.36 7.42 -11.74
N ALA A 205 6.54 6.68 -12.83
CA ALA A 205 6.74 5.23 -12.77
C ALA A 205 8.01 4.87 -11.99
N LEU A 206 9.13 5.58 -12.23
CA LEU A 206 10.41 5.35 -11.56
C LEU A 206 10.33 5.63 -10.06
N VAL A 207 9.67 6.72 -9.66
CA VAL A 207 9.47 7.07 -8.23
C VAL A 207 8.30 6.33 -7.57
N THR A 208 7.58 5.49 -8.32
CA THR A 208 6.58 4.57 -7.77
C THR A 208 7.18 3.19 -7.55
N LYS A 209 8.02 2.73 -8.48
CA LYS A 209 8.65 1.42 -8.42
C LYS A 209 9.90 1.36 -9.29
N GLN A 210 11.05 1.01 -8.73
CA GLN A 210 12.34 0.97 -9.43
C GLN A 210 12.38 0.01 -10.64
N ILE A 211 11.56 -1.05 -10.66
CA ILE A 211 11.47 -1.94 -11.84
C ILE A 211 11.03 -1.20 -13.11
N SER A 212 10.46 0.00 -12.98
CA SER A 212 10.08 0.89 -14.08
C SER A 212 11.23 1.27 -15.01
N VAL A 213 12.48 1.05 -14.63
CA VAL A 213 13.62 1.09 -15.56
C VAL A 213 13.42 0.16 -16.76
N ALA A 214 12.71 -0.97 -16.59
CA ALA A 214 12.37 -1.91 -17.66
C ALA A 214 11.45 -1.30 -18.74
N LEU A 215 10.78 -0.18 -18.47
CA LEU A 215 9.95 0.54 -19.44
C LEU A 215 10.79 1.35 -20.44
N ILE A 216 12.01 1.79 -20.03
CA ILE A 216 12.83 2.74 -20.80
C ILE A 216 13.17 2.22 -22.20
N PRO A 217 13.67 0.99 -22.41
CA PRO A 217 14.01 0.51 -23.76
C PRO A 217 12.83 0.55 -24.72
N SER A 218 11.62 0.23 -24.22
CA SER A 218 10.40 0.23 -25.01
C SER A 218 9.94 1.62 -25.40
N LEU A 219 10.00 2.59 -24.48
CA LEU A 219 9.67 3.99 -24.80
C LEU A 219 10.70 4.60 -25.76
N LEU A 220 11.99 4.30 -25.58
CA LEU A 220 13.04 4.76 -26.49
C LEU A 220 12.85 4.18 -27.89
N LEU A 221 12.53 2.88 -28.00
CA LEU A 221 12.23 2.23 -29.28
C LEU A 221 11.06 2.92 -29.99
N LEU A 222 9.95 3.16 -29.28
CA LEU A 222 8.77 3.81 -29.85
C LEU A 222 9.07 5.26 -30.26
N ALA A 223 9.69 6.05 -29.38
CA ALA A 223 10.03 7.44 -29.67
C ALA A 223 10.99 7.54 -30.86
N PHE A 224 12.01 6.68 -30.90
CA PHE A 224 12.94 6.60 -32.03
C PHE A 224 12.24 6.21 -33.32
N ALA A 225 11.43 5.13 -33.31
CA ALA A 225 10.72 4.66 -34.49
C ALA A 225 9.77 5.73 -35.06
N TYR A 226 9.05 6.43 -34.19
CA TYR A 226 8.11 7.48 -34.57
C TYR A 226 8.81 8.74 -35.10
N GLU A 227 9.94 9.14 -34.53
CA GLU A 227 10.74 10.26 -35.05
C GLU A 227 11.53 9.92 -36.31
N HIS A 228 11.98 8.67 -36.45
CA HIS A 228 12.71 8.22 -37.64
C HIS A 228 11.83 8.24 -38.89
N GLN A 229 10.52 7.96 -38.73
CA GLN A 229 9.54 7.97 -39.83
C GLN A 229 9.06 9.38 -40.22
N ARG A 230 9.44 10.43 -39.49
CA ARG A 230 8.94 11.79 -39.73
C ARG A 230 9.94 12.64 -40.52
N PRO A 231 9.49 13.37 -41.56
CA PRO A 231 10.28 14.46 -42.11
C PRO A 231 10.32 15.65 -41.13
N ALA A 232 11.18 16.63 -41.44
CA ALA A 232 11.19 17.90 -40.74
C ALA A 232 9.91 18.69 -41.08
N ASP A 233 9.30 19.36 -40.08
CA ASP A 233 8.17 20.25 -40.38
C ASP A 233 8.67 21.54 -41.07
N PRO A 234 7.84 22.16 -41.95
CA PRO A 234 8.22 23.37 -42.68
C PRO A 234 8.71 24.48 -41.75
N GLY A 235 9.85 25.10 -42.10
CA GLY A 235 10.43 26.22 -41.33
C GLY A 235 11.28 25.82 -40.12
N SER A 236 11.58 24.54 -39.91
CA SER A 236 12.48 24.09 -38.83
C SER A 236 13.42 22.97 -39.28
N SER A 237 14.64 22.94 -38.72
CA SER A 237 15.58 21.84 -38.96
C SER A 237 15.16 20.59 -38.18
N LEU A 238 15.36 19.40 -38.76
CA LEU A 238 15.11 18.12 -38.08
C LEU A 238 15.83 18.01 -36.73
N ALA A 239 17.06 18.50 -36.64
CA ALA A 239 17.86 18.50 -35.40
C ALA A 239 17.18 19.28 -34.28
N ARG A 240 16.72 20.52 -34.56
CA ARG A 240 15.97 21.34 -33.61
C ARG A 240 14.69 20.66 -33.13
N GLN A 241 13.96 20.00 -34.03
CA GLN A 241 12.72 19.29 -33.67
C GLN A 241 12.98 18.08 -32.76
N ARG A 242 14.00 17.28 -33.08
CA ARG A 242 14.42 16.15 -32.26
C ARG A 242 14.90 16.62 -30.89
N LEU A 243 15.63 17.74 -30.83
CA LEU A 243 16.02 18.36 -29.56
C LEU A 243 14.79 18.80 -28.76
N THR A 244 13.82 19.48 -29.38
CA THR A 244 12.58 19.86 -28.68
C THR A 244 11.76 18.67 -28.20
N ALA A 245 11.70 17.59 -28.99
CA ALA A 245 11.04 16.35 -28.61
C ALA A 245 11.74 15.68 -27.44
N ALA A 246 13.08 15.61 -27.46
CA ALA A 246 13.88 15.09 -26.35
C ALA A 246 13.68 15.93 -25.08
N LEU A 247 13.75 17.27 -25.18
CA LEU A 247 13.51 18.16 -24.04
C LEU A 247 12.09 18.03 -23.49
N ALA A 248 11.09 17.83 -24.35
CA ALA A 248 9.71 17.63 -23.92
C ALA A 248 9.59 16.38 -23.03
N VAL A 249 10.32 15.30 -23.31
CA VAL A 249 10.36 14.10 -22.44
C VAL A 249 11.25 14.34 -21.21
N LEU A 250 12.45 14.89 -21.40
CA LEU A 250 13.49 14.93 -20.37
C LEU A 250 13.20 15.95 -19.26
N LEU A 251 12.59 17.10 -19.56
CA LEU A 251 12.31 18.13 -18.55
C LEU A 251 11.33 17.67 -17.45
N PRO A 252 10.12 17.15 -17.76
CA PRO A 252 9.22 16.66 -16.72
C PRO A 252 9.77 15.42 -16.01
N LEU A 253 10.49 14.55 -16.72
CA LEU A 253 11.21 13.42 -16.11
C LEU A 253 12.22 13.93 -15.07
N ALA A 254 13.10 14.87 -15.46
CA ALA A 254 14.12 15.44 -14.59
C ALA A 254 13.51 16.13 -13.38
N LEU A 255 12.41 16.87 -13.55
CA LEU A 255 11.71 17.51 -12.43
C LEU A 255 11.28 16.49 -11.37
N ILE A 256 10.67 15.37 -11.78
CA ILE A 256 10.22 14.33 -10.85
C ILE A 256 11.42 13.64 -10.17
N LEU A 257 12.50 13.37 -10.90
CA LEU A 257 13.71 12.78 -10.32
C LEU A 257 14.44 13.73 -9.36
N ILE A 258 14.36 15.06 -9.59
CA ILE A 258 14.87 16.05 -8.63
C ILE A 258 14.04 15.99 -7.34
N LEU A 259 12.71 15.90 -7.43
CA LEU A 259 11.85 15.75 -6.25
C LEU A 259 12.11 14.44 -5.51
N GLU A 260 12.34 13.34 -6.23
CA GLU A 260 12.79 12.06 -5.64
C GLU A 260 14.12 12.24 -4.90
N ARG A 261 15.06 12.99 -5.47
CA ARG A 261 16.34 13.25 -4.82
C ARG A 261 16.18 14.02 -3.52
N VAL A 262 15.28 15.00 -3.48
CA VAL A 262 14.93 15.74 -2.26
C VAL A 262 14.35 14.79 -1.21
N TYR A 263 13.39 13.93 -1.59
CA TYR A 263 12.85 12.90 -0.69
C TYR A 263 13.95 11.97 -0.18
N HIS A 264 14.84 11.51 -1.06
CA HIS A 264 15.90 10.57 -0.70
C HIS A 264 16.90 11.17 0.29
N GLN A 265 17.21 12.46 0.15
CA GLN A 265 18.07 13.20 1.09
C GLN A 265 17.37 13.45 2.43
N ALA A 266 16.11 13.89 2.41
CA ALA A 266 15.36 14.24 3.61
C ALA A 266 14.97 13.00 4.44
N THR A 267 14.51 11.94 3.79
CA THR A 267 13.95 10.76 4.47
C THR A 267 15.02 9.72 4.76
N LEU A 268 15.92 9.46 3.81
CA LEU A 268 16.86 8.35 3.95
C LEU A 268 18.34 8.77 3.97
N GLY A 269 18.63 10.07 4.13
CA GLY A 269 20.00 10.59 4.23
C GLY A 269 20.87 9.91 5.29
N GLY A 270 20.30 9.50 6.42
CA GLY A 270 20.97 8.79 7.51
C GLY A 270 20.66 7.30 7.54
N VAL A 271 20.47 6.64 6.40
CA VAL A 271 20.35 5.18 6.33
C VAL A 271 21.72 4.61 5.96
N GLU A 272 22.34 3.82 6.84
CA GLU A 272 23.63 3.17 6.56
C GLU A 272 23.60 2.45 5.20
N LEU A 273 24.62 2.70 4.37
CA LEU A 273 24.69 2.25 2.98
C LEU A 273 24.39 0.74 2.79
N PHE A 274 24.71 -0.08 3.81
CA PHE A 274 24.54 -1.53 3.83
C PHE A 274 23.08 -2.00 3.72
N SER A 275 22.11 -1.15 4.06
CA SER A 275 20.69 -1.47 3.96
C SER A 275 20.06 -1.09 2.61
N ARG A 276 20.82 -0.44 1.72
CA ARG A 276 20.21 0.54 0.81
C ARG A 276 20.25 0.24 -0.69
N ASN A 277 20.70 -0.93 -1.15
CA ASN A 277 20.89 -1.12 -2.59
C ASN A 277 20.30 -2.40 -3.19
N ILE A 278 19.41 -2.21 -4.18
CA ILE A 278 19.14 -3.20 -5.25
C ILE A 278 20.44 -3.69 -5.88
N ILE A 279 21.47 -2.84 -5.98
CA ILE A 279 22.79 -3.24 -6.45
C ILE A 279 23.37 -4.29 -5.49
N GLU A 280 23.43 -4.08 -4.18
CA GLU A 280 23.90 -5.11 -3.23
C GLU A 280 23.02 -6.37 -3.19
N TYR A 281 21.69 -6.26 -3.30
CA TYR A 281 20.83 -7.45 -3.44
C TYR A 281 21.03 -8.22 -4.76
N THR A 282 21.55 -7.55 -5.80
CA THR A 282 21.88 -8.13 -7.11
C THR A 282 23.39 -8.33 -7.35
N THR A 283 24.24 -8.00 -6.36
CA THR A 283 25.71 -8.18 -6.41
C THR A 283 26.25 -8.94 -5.21
N ASN A 284 25.49 -9.15 -4.12
CA ASN A 284 25.88 -10.04 -3.03
C ASN A 284 26.09 -11.44 -3.62
N PRO A 285 27.31 -11.99 -3.65
CA PRO A 285 27.58 -13.25 -4.35
C PRO A 285 26.95 -14.47 -3.68
N GLN A 286 26.36 -14.35 -2.50
CA GLN A 286 25.64 -15.43 -1.80
C GLN A 286 24.13 -15.31 -2.00
N LEU A 287 23.59 -14.09 -2.11
CA LEU A 287 22.16 -13.83 -2.37
C LEU A 287 21.85 -13.69 -3.86
N SER A 288 22.74 -13.14 -4.67
CA SER A 288 22.60 -12.88 -6.11
C SER A 288 23.37 -13.87 -6.99
N GLN A 289 23.49 -15.14 -6.58
CA GLN A 289 23.96 -16.14 -7.54
C GLN A 289 22.91 -16.28 -8.64
N SER A 290 23.18 -15.61 -9.76
CA SER A 290 22.51 -15.71 -11.06
C SER A 290 22.79 -17.08 -11.65
N ILE A 291 22.41 -18.14 -10.94
CA ILE A 291 22.43 -19.50 -11.49
C ILE A 291 21.28 -19.54 -12.49
N PRO A 292 21.53 -19.85 -13.78
CA PRO A 292 20.48 -19.94 -14.79
C PRO A 292 19.30 -20.82 -14.35
N ALA A 293 19.55 -21.84 -13.53
CA ALA A 293 18.53 -22.68 -12.93
C ALA A 293 17.57 -21.92 -11.99
N ARG A 294 18.07 -20.99 -11.16
CA ARG A 294 17.24 -20.16 -10.27
C ARG A 294 16.43 -19.13 -11.07
N MET A 295 17.05 -18.53 -12.09
CA MET A 295 16.33 -17.62 -13.00
C MET A 295 15.24 -18.37 -13.77
N LEU A 296 15.52 -19.58 -14.27
CA LEU A 296 14.52 -20.41 -14.90
C LEU A 296 13.39 -20.77 -13.93
N ARG A 297 13.70 -21.10 -12.67
CA ARG A 297 12.71 -21.33 -11.62
C ARG A 297 11.82 -20.11 -11.42
N GLY A 298 12.41 -18.92 -11.21
CA GLY A 298 11.67 -17.68 -11.06
C GLY A 298 10.81 -17.36 -12.30
N LEU A 299 11.34 -17.60 -13.50
CA LEU A 299 10.61 -17.42 -14.76
C LEU A 299 9.39 -18.35 -14.86
N LEU A 300 9.56 -19.65 -14.58
CA LEU A 300 8.47 -20.63 -14.55
C LEU A 300 7.46 -20.31 -13.43
N GLY A 301 7.98 -19.86 -12.29
CA GLY A 301 7.25 -19.36 -11.14
C GLY A 301 6.34 -18.18 -11.46
N LEU A 302 6.85 -17.18 -12.15
CA LEU A 302 6.13 -15.98 -12.54
C LEU A 302 5.15 -16.22 -13.68
N SER A 303 5.38 -17.23 -14.52
CA SER A 303 4.59 -17.47 -15.74
C SER A 303 3.48 -18.50 -15.53
N ILE A 304 3.82 -19.77 -15.26
CA ILE A 304 2.89 -20.90 -15.37
C ILE A 304 2.60 -21.62 -14.05
N SER A 305 3.34 -21.29 -12.99
CA SER A 305 3.17 -21.88 -11.66
C SER A 305 1.70 -21.86 -11.19
N PRO A 306 1.16 -23.00 -10.73
CA PRO A 306 -0.13 -23.02 -10.05
C PRO A 306 -0.17 -22.18 -8.76
N TYR A 307 0.98 -21.92 -8.16
CA TYR A 307 1.09 -21.17 -6.92
C TYR A 307 1.10 -19.65 -7.15
N LYS A 308 1.87 -19.13 -8.13
CA LYS A 308 2.01 -17.68 -8.39
C LYS A 308 1.89 -17.25 -9.86
N GLY A 309 1.86 -18.19 -10.80
CA GLY A 309 2.05 -17.91 -12.23
C GLY A 309 0.98 -17.02 -12.84
N LEU A 310 1.39 -16.01 -13.58
CA LEU A 310 0.50 -15.06 -14.26
C LEU A 310 -0.57 -15.75 -15.11
N PHE A 311 -0.21 -16.77 -15.89
CA PHE A 311 -1.13 -17.47 -16.79
C PHE A 311 -2.01 -18.48 -16.06
N TRP A 312 -1.64 -18.91 -14.85
CA TRP A 312 -2.53 -19.69 -14.00
C TRP A 312 -3.62 -18.81 -13.40
N TYR A 313 -3.26 -17.62 -12.93
CA TYR A 313 -4.19 -16.69 -12.30
C TYR A 313 -5.02 -15.88 -13.29
N ALA A 314 -4.52 -15.64 -14.50
CA ALA A 314 -5.25 -14.99 -15.58
C ALA A 314 -5.05 -15.71 -16.92
N PRO A 315 -5.66 -16.90 -17.11
CA PRO A 315 -5.52 -17.71 -18.33
C PRO A 315 -5.80 -16.97 -19.64
N ALA A 316 -6.70 -15.97 -19.63
CA ALA A 316 -7.03 -15.14 -20.78
C ALA A 316 -5.81 -14.38 -21.34
N LEU A 317 -4.75 -14.18 -20.55
CA LEU A 317 -3.52 -13.54 -21.01
C LEU A 317 -2.69 -14.44 -21.95
N LEU A 318 -2.97 -15.75 -22.03
CA LEU A 318 -2.40 -16.63 -23.06
C LEU A 318 -2.79 -16.17 -24.47
N LEU A 319 -3.94 -15.52 -24.62
CA LEU A 319 -4.36 -14.91 -25.89
C LEU A 319 -3.39 -13.80 -26.32
N GLY A 320 -2.71 -13.15 -25.39
CA GLY A 320 -1.66 -12.17 -25.68
C GLY A 320 -0.46 -12.81 -26.34
N ILE A 321 -0.03 -13.99 -25.85
CA ILE A 321 1.08 -14.75 -26.44
C ILE A 321 0.71 -15.21 -27.85
N VAL A 322 -0.48 -15.81 -28.02
CA VAL A 322 -0.96 -16.29 -29.31
C VAL A 322 -1.13 -15.12 -30.31
N GLY A 323 -1.62 -13.99 -29.82
CA GLY A 323 -1.85 -12.78 -30.61
C GLY A 323 -0.57 -12.02 -30.97
N ALA A 324 0.52 -12.19 -30.21
CA ALA A 324 1.73 -11.38 -30.31
C ALA A 324 2.34 -11.37 -31.72
N LEU A 325 2.41 -12.53 -32.39
CA LEU A 325 2.96 -12.62 -33.74
C LEU A 325 2.09 -11.87 -34.75
N SER A 326 0.77 -12.04 -34.70
CA SER A 326 -0.17 -11.35 -35.58
C SER A 326 -0.17 -9.85 -35.33
N PHE A 327 -0.12 -9.43 -34.07
CA PHE A 327 -0.04 -8.03 -33.68
C PHE A 327 1.25 -7.39 -34.16
N THR A 328 2.40 -8.00 -33.89
CA THR A 328 3.72 -7.45 -34.25
C THR A 328 3.93 -7.38 -35.76
N ARG A 329 3.33 -8.29 -36.54
CA ARG A 329 3.33 -8.16 -38.01
C ARG A 329 2.57 -6.94 -38.51
N ARG A 330 1.51 -6.52 -37.80
CA ARG A 330 0.69 -5.34 -38.14
C ARG A 330 1.27 -4.05 -37.57
N PHE A 331 1.84 -4.11 -36.37
CA PHE A 331 2.38 -3.00 -35.60
C PHE A 331 3.77 -3.38 -35.07
N PRO A 332 4.82 -3.34 -35.91
CA PRO A 332 6.12 -3.91 -35.56
C PRO A 332 6.80 -3.19 -34.40
N TRP A 333 6.75 -1.86 -34.37
CA TRP A 333 7.39 -1.06 -33.32
C TRP A 333 6.65 -1.19 -31.99
N GLU A 334 5.32 -1.13 -32.02
CA GLU A 334 4.47 -1.31 -30.84
C GLU A 334 4.56 -2.73 -30.30
N GLY A 335 4.49 -3.74 -31.18
CA GLY A 335 4.61 -5.14 -30.80
C GLY A 335 5.96 -5.45 -30.16
N LEU A 336 7.06 -5.00 -30.77
CA LEU A 336 8.39 -5.17 -30.21
C LEU A 336 8.56 -4.41 -28.89
N ALA A 337 8.06 -3.17 -28.79
CA ALA A 337 8.10 -2.40 -27.55
C ALA A 337 7.34 -3.10 -26.41
N PHE A 338 6.14 -3.63 -26.68
CA PHE A 338 5.34 -4.34 -25.67
C PHE A 338 6.03 -5.64 -25.23
N LEU A 339 6.59 -6.39 -26.18
CA LEU A 339 7.39 -7.59 -25.87
C LEU A 339 8.62 -7.26 -25.04
N LEU A 340 9.28 -6.12 -25.28
CA LEU A 340 10.43 -5.65 -24.48
C LEU A 340 10.01 -5.30 -23.04
N ILE A 341 8.85 -4.65 -22.82
CA ILE A 341 8.35 -4.36 -21.45
C ILE A 341 8.09 -5.69 -20.72
N ILE A 342 7.41 -6.62 -21.38
CA ILE A 342 7.08 -7.95 -20.84
C ILE A 342 8.36 -8.69 -20.48
N ALA A 343 9.31 -8.79 -21.43
CA ALA A 343 10.59 -9.46 -21.23
C ALA A 343 11.40 -8.80 -20.10
N GLY A 344 11.45 -7.47 -20.04
CA GLY A 344 12.17 -6.74 -19.00
C GLY A 344 11.68 -7.07 -17.58
N HIS A 345 10.36 -7.22 -17.39
CA HIS A 345 9.80 -7.59 -16.08
C HIS A 345 10.06 -9.06 -15.73
N PHE A 346 9.84 -9.98 -16.68
CA PHE A 346 10.10 -11.40 -16.45
C PHE A 346 11.58 -11.64 -16.15
N LEU A 347 12.49 -11.04 -16.93
CA LEU A 347 13.93 -11.16 -16.71
C LEU A 347 14.35 -10.50 -15.41
N GLY A 348 13.88 -9.27 -15.13
CA GLY A 348 14.21 -8.54 -13.90
C GLY A 348 13.78 -9.29 -12.64
N TYR A 349 12.53 -9.73 -12.57
CA TYR A 349 12.01 -10.42 -11.37
C TYR A 349 12.40 -11.89 -11.28
N SER A 350 12.70 -12.56 -12.39
CA SER A 350 13.26 -13.93 -12.35
C SER A 350 14.64 -13.99 -11.69
N ARG A 351 15.39 -12.88 -11.74
CA ARG A 351 16.67 -12.73 -11.02
C ARG A 351 16.48 -12.42 -9.54
N TYR A 352 15.32 -11.92 -9.13
CA TYR A 352 15.08 -11.48 -7.76
C TYR A 352 14.81 -12.66 -6.83
N ASN A 353 15.43 -12.67 -5.64
CA ASN A 353 15.33 -13.80 -4.71
C ASN A 353 13.91 -14.07 -4.24
N TYR A 354 13.14 -13.01 -3.99
CA TYR A 354 11.75 -13.09 -3.60
C TYR A 354 10.83 -12.96 -4.82
N TRP A 355 11.15 -13.69 -5.91
CA TRP A 355 10.43 -13.62 -7.19
C TRP A 355 8.92 -13.79 -7.05
N SER A 356 8.46 -14.55 -6.05
CA SER A 356 7.04 -14.84 -5.80
C SER A 356 6.22 -13.62 -5.43
N GLY A 357 6.85 -12.54 -4.95
CA GLY A 357 6.16 -11.35 -4.49
C GLY A 357 5.46 -11.50 -3.13
N GLY A 358 5.88 -12.48 -2.33
CA GLY A 358 5.35 -12.68 -0.97
C GLY A 358 3.88 -13.12 -0.95
N VAL A 359 3.18 -12.82 0.13
CA VAL A 359 1.77 -13.19 0.36
C VAL A 359 0.86 -12.25 -0.45
N ALA A 360 0.30 -12.74 -1.55
CA ALA A 360 -0.43 -11.93 -2.54
C ALA A 360 -1.17 -12.81 -3.55
N TRP A 361 -2.28 -12.32 -4.10
CA TRP A 361 -3.03 -13.04 -5.13
C TRP A 361 -2.24 -13.09 -6.45
N GLY A 362 -1.68 -14.25 -6.79
CA GLY A 362 -0.85 -14.45 -7.98
C GLY A 362 0.47 -13.66 -7.94
N SER A 363 1.07 -13.44 -9.10
CA SER A 363 2.31 -12.67 -9.22
C SER A 363 2.04 -11.17 -9.31
N ARG A 364 2.06 -10.48 -8.16
CA ARG A 364 1.92 -9.00 -8.11
C ARG A 364 2.91 -8.29 -9.01
N TYR A 365 4.13 -8.81 -9.11
CA TYR A 365 5.20 -8.24 -9.90
C TYR A 365 4.92 -8.18 -11.40
N MET A 366 4.04 -9.04 -11.89
CA MET A 366 3.62 -9.06 -13.30
C MET A 366 2.41 -8.16 -13.59
N LEU A 367 1.80 -7.52 -12.59
CA LEU A 367 0.66 -6.61 -12.81
C LEU A 367 0.96 -5.53 -13.88
N PRO A 368 2.15 -4.86 -13.89
CA PRO A 368 2.50 -3.84 -14.89
C PRO A 368 2.52 -4.34 -16.33
N VAL A 369 2.70 -5.65 -16.57
CA VAL A 369 2.78 -6.20 -17.95
C VAL A 369 1.42 -6.65 -18.51
N ILE A 370 0.40 -6.79 -17.65
CA ILE A 370 -0.92 -7.26 -18.03
C ILE A 370 -1.56 -6.44 -19.16
N PRO A 371 -1.58 -5.09 -19.13
CA PRO A 371 -2.21 -4.32 -20.20
C PRO A 371 -1.56 -4.57 -21.56
N PHE A 372 -0.25 -4.83 -21.60
CA PHE A 372 0.48 -5.08 -22.83
C PHE A 372 0.21 -6.46 -23.40
N LEU A 373 0.04 -7.48 -22.54
CA LEU A 373 -0.47 -8.79 -22.98
C LEU A 373 -1.90 -8.68 -23.54
N VAL A 374 -2.76 -7.88 -22.91
CA VAL A 374 -4.11 -7.59 -23.44
C VAL A 374 -4.04 -6.87 -24.79
N LEU A 375 -3.15 -5.90 -24.96
CA LEU A 375 -2.93 -5.22 -26.24
C LEU A 375 -2.41 -6.17 -27.33
N LEU A 376 -1.48 -7.06 -27.02
CA LEU A 376 -0.99 -8.09 -27.95
C LEU A 376 -2.09 -9.07 -28.38
N ALA A 377 -3.11 -9.30 -27.54
CA ALA A 377 -4.27 -10.13 -27.85
C ALA A 377 -5.28 -9.46 -28.80
N ALA A 378 -5.10 -8.19 -29.16
CA ALA A 378 -6.03 -7.41 -29.97
C ALA A 378 -6.48 -8.08 -31.29
N PRO A 379 -5.61 -8.76 -32.08
CA PRO A 379 -6.03 -9.46 -33.29
C PRO A 379 -7.03 -10.59 -33.01
N ILE A 380 -6.88 -11.29 -31.87
CA ILE A 380 -7.78 -12.37 -31.47
C ILE A 380 -9.13 -11.81 -31.06
N PHE A 381 -9.15 -10.71 -30.31
CA PHE A 381 -10.42 -10.05 -29.92
C PHE A 381 -11.16 -9.48 -31.12
N ALA A 382 -10.43 -8.91 -32.09
CA ALA A 382 -11.01 -8.49 -33.36
C ALA A 382 -11.61 -9.68 -34.12
N TRP A 383 -10.88 -10.80 -34.20
CA TRP A 383 -11.39 -12.03 -34.81
C TRP A 383 -12.62 -12.59 -34.08
N LEU A 384 -12.66 -12.51 -32.76
CA LEU A 384 -13.77 -13.01 -31.92
C LEU A 384 -15.07 -12.24 -32.15
N LEU A 385 -14.97 -10.94 -32.48
CA LEU A 385 -16.09 -10.03 -32.67
C LEU A 385 -16.45 -9.80 -34.14
N ASN A 386 -15.75 -10.41 -35.09
CA ASN A 386 -16.09 -10.33 -36.51
C ASN A 386 -17.38 -11.10 -36.83
N ASP A 387 -18.11 -10.65 -37.83
CA ASP A 387 -19.26 -11.38 -38.38
C ASP A 387 -18.78 -12.65 -39.12
N PRO A 388 -19.60 -13.72 -39.15
CA PRO A 388 -19.31 -14.88 -39.99
C PRO A 388 -19.15 -14.45 -41.45
N PRO A 389 -18.21 -15.02 -42.23
CA PRO A 389 -18.00 -14.61 -43.61
C PRO A 389 -19.31 -14.73 -44.41
N SER A 390 -19.72 -13.64 -45.07
CA SER A 390 -20.95 -13.59 -45.88
C SER A 390 -20.86 -14.41 -47.17
N HIS A 391 -19.64 -14.69 -47.63
CA HIS A 391 -19.35 -15.49 -48.81
C HIS A 391 -18.73 -16.83 -48.41
N ILE A 392 -19.56 -17.80 -48.02
CA ILE A 392 -19.14 -19.21 -47.99
C ILE A 392 -20.04 -19.95 -48.98
N SER A 393 -19.37 -20.62 -49.93
CA SER A 393 -19.87 -21.31 -51.11
C SER A 393 -21.10 -22.18 -50.88
N HIS A 394 -21.89 -22.34 -51.95
CA HIS A 394 -23.21 -22.97 -52.09
C HIS A 394 -23.40 -24.41 -51.57
N LEU A 395 -22.47 -25.02 -50.83
CA LEU A 395 -22.50 -26.46 -50.55
C LEU A 395 -22.62 -26.90 -49.08
N THR A 396 -22.56 -26.04 -48.06
CA THR A 396 -23.03 -26.38 -46.68
C THR A 396 -23.04 -25.17 -45.72
N PRO A 397 -24.10 -24.33 -45.72
CA PRO A 397 -24.18 -23.13 -44.87
C PRO A 397 -24.22 -23.41 -43.36
N TYR A 398 -24.76 -24.55 -42.96
CA TYR A 398 -24.93 -24.92 -41.54
C TYR A 398 -23.62 -25.38 -40.89
N VAL A 399 -22.82 -26.19 -41.59
CA VAL A 399 -21.56 -26.73 -41.07
C VAL A 399 -20.51 -25.61 -40.92
N SER A 400 -20.51 -24.62 -41.82
CA SER A 400 -19.57 -23.50 -41.78
C SER A 400 -19.86 -22.49 -40.64
N ARG A 401 -21.14 -22.21 -40.35
CA ARG A 401 -21.53 -21.38 -39.19
C ARG A 401 -21.27 -22.10 -37.87
N PHE A 402 -21.56 -23.40 -37.80
CA PHE A 402 -21.28 -24.20 -36.61
C PHE A 402 -19.78 -24.27 -36.30
N THR A 403 -18.95 -24.60 -37.30
CA THR A 403 -17.47 -24.61 -37.15
C THR A 403 -16.91 -23.25 -36.77
N PHE A 404 -17.48 -22.17 -37.32
CA PHE A 404 -17.12 -20.81 -36.94
C PHE A 404 -17.40 -20.50 -35.46
N HIS A 405 -18.59 -20.82 -34.96
CA HIS A 405 -18.92 -20.62 -33.54
C HIS A 405 -18.15 -21.57 -32.61
N ALA A 406 -18.01 -22.84 -32.99
CA ALA A 406 -17.25 -23.84 -32.24
C ALA A 406 -15.78 -23.44 -32.06
N SER A 407 -15.16 -22.80 -33.07
CA SER A 407 -13.77 -22.33 -32.98
C SER A 407 -13.57 -21.21 -31.95
N ARG A 408 -14.62 -20.46 -31.60
CA ARG A 408 -14.58 -19.35 -30.62
C ARG A 408 -14.84 -19.80 -29.19
N PHE A 409 -15.47 -20.96 -29.02
CA PHE A 409 -15.84 -21.49 -27.70
C PHE A 409 -14.64 -21.61 -26.75
N PRO A 410 -13.46 -22.14 -27.15
CA PRO A 410 -12.30 -22.22 -26.27
C PRO A 410 -11.82 -20.85 -25.77
N VAL A 411 -11.92 -19.80 -26.60
CA VAL A 411 -11.52 -18.43 -26.22
C VAL A 411 -12.48 -17.86 -25.18
N TRP A 412 -13.79 -18.02 -25.36
CA TRP A 412 -14.78 -17.61 -24.37
C TRP A 412 -14.68 -18.38 -23.07
N LEU A 413 -14.42 -19.70 -23.13
CA LEU A 413 -14.20 -20.53 -21.96
C LEU A 413 -12.97 -20.06 -21.16
N LEU A 414 -11.88 -19.71 -21.84
CA LEU A 414 -10.66 -19.20 -21.21
C LEU A 414 -10.89 -17.84 -20.52
N ILE A 415 -11.68 -16.96 -21.14
CA ILE A 415 -12.09 -15.68 -20.54
C ILE A 415 -12.97 -15.93 -19.32
N ALA A 416 -13.98 -16.80 -19.43
CA ALA A 416 -14.87 -17.14 -18.33
C ALA A 416 -14.12 -17.74 -17.14
N LEU A 417 -13.17 -18.66 -17.39
CA LEU A 417 -12.29 -19.22 -16.37
C LEU A 417 -11.48 -18.13 -15.67
N SER A 418 -10.95 -17.16 -16.43
CA SER A 418 -10.15 -16.07 -15.85
C SER A 418 -10.97 -15.13 -14.98
N VAL A 419 -12.19 -14.79 -15.40
CA VAL A 419 -13.15 -14.02 -14.60
C VAL A 419 -13.50 -14.76 -13.32
N PHE A 420 -13.79 -16.06 -13.42
CA PHE A 420 -14.08 -16.91 -12.27
C PHE A 420 -12.93 -16.92 -11.25
N ILE A 421 -11.68 -17.03 -11.70
CA ILE A 421 -10.51 -16.94 -10.82
C ILE A 421 -10.43 -15.57 -10.13
N GLN A 422 -10.74 -14.47 -10.82
CA GLN A 422 -10.77 -13.16 -10.17
C GLN A 422 -11.89 -13.03 -9.15
N ILE A 423 -13.07 -13.62 -9.42
CA ILE A 423 -14.17 -13.68 -8.45
C ILE A 423 -13.70 -14.36 -7.17
N LEU A 424 -12.96 -15.47 -7.25
CA LEU A 424 -12.35 -16.10 -6.08
C LEU A 424 -11.40 -15.15 -5.34
N GLY A 425 -10.53 -14.45 -6.08
CA GLY A 425 -9.55 -13.53 -5.51
C GLY A 425 -10.14 -12.27 -4.85
N VAL A 426 -11.34 -11.83 -5.25
CA VAL A 426 -12.02 -10.69 -4.61
C VAL A 426 -13.00 -11.13 -3.51
N SER A 427 -13.43 -12.39 -3.52
CA SER A 427 -14.47 -12.86 -2.59
C SER A 427 -13.94 -13.30 -1.23
N LEU A 428 -12.70 -13.78 -1.15
CA LEU A 428 -12.12 -14.31 0.08
C LEU A 428 -10.80 -13.62 0.42
N ASP A 429 -10.52 -13.46 1.71
CA ASP A 429 -9.25 -12.91 2.17
C ASP A 429 -8.13 -13.95 1.97
N LEU A 430 -7.12 -13.56 1.21
CA LEU A 430 -5.96 -14.38 0.88
C LEU A 430 -5.26 -14.99 2.11
N ARG A 431 -5.34 -14.31 3.27
CA ARG A 431 -4.70 -14.75 4.52
C ARG A 431 -5.32 -16.04 5.07
N ASN A 432 -6.59 -16.33 4.77
CA ASN A 432 -7.27 -17.52 5.26
C ASN A 432 -6.69 -18.82 4.71
N TYR A 433 -6.13 -18.78 3.49
CA TYR A 433 -5.46 -19.92 2.88
C TYR A 433 -3.95 -19.73 2.84
N GLU A 434 -3.48 -18.71 2.14
CA GLU A 434 -2.08 -18.60 1.72
C GLU A 434 -1.15 -18.34 2.91
N LEU A 435 -1.49 -17.38 3.78
CA LEU A 435 -0.64 -17.02 4.91
C LEU A 435 -0.51 -18.20 5.89
N ARG A 436 -1.62 -18.82 6.27
CA ARG A 436 -1.63 -19.98 7.17
C ARG A 436 -0.80 -21.13 6.58
N PHE A 437 -1.05 -21.46 5.31
CA PHE A 437 -0.31 -22.50 4.60
C PHE A 437 1.19 -22.21 4.57
N LEU A 438 1.60 -20.98 4.28
CA LEU A 438 3.02 -20.60 4.22
C LEU A 438 3.69 -20.64 5.59
N LEU A 439 3.03 -20.20 6.65
CA LEU A 439 3.58 -20.27 8.01
C LEU A 439 3.78 -21.72 8.47
N ASP A 440 2.86 -22.61 8.12
CA ASP A 440 2.99 -24.03 8.44
C ASP A 440 4.15 -24.68 7.66
N ASN A 441 4.31 -24.34 6.38
CA ASN A 441 5.38 -24.88 5.54
C ASN A 441 6.74 -24.23 5.80
N ALA A 442 6.79 -22.98 6.26
CA ALA A 442 8.04 -22.30 6.61
C ALA A 442 8.79 -23.05 7.72
N LYS A 443 8.08 -23.69 8.65
CA LYS A 443 8.66 -24.54 9.70
C LYS A 443 9.36 -25.79 9.14
N ILE A 444 8.96 -26.25 7.97
CA ILE A 444 9.49 -27.45 7.30
C ILE A 444 10.67 -27.08 6.39
N TRP A 445 10.50 -26.00 5.61
CA TRP A 445 11.44 -25.62 4.55
C TRP A 445 12.48 -24.58 4.98
N GLY A 446 12.41 -24.09 6.22
CA GLY A 446 13.35 -23.12 6.78
C GLY A 446 13.00 -21.65 6.48
N GLY A 447 11.89 -21.39 5.80
CA GLY A 447 11.41 -20.04 5.51
C GLY A 447 10.25 -20.02 4.49
N ILE A 448 9.58 -18.86 4.39
CA ILE A 448 8.45 -18.66 3.47
C ILE A 448 8.93 -18.73 2.01
N GLY A 449 10.09 -18.14 1.70
CA GLY A 449 10.63 -18.13 0.33
C GLY A 449 10.98 -19.54 -0.15
N GLU A 450 11.61 -20.32 0.72
CA GLU A 450 12.02 -21.70 0.51
C GLU A 450 10.81 -22.63 0.34
N ALA A 451 9.77 -22.44 1.15
CA ALA A 451 8.51 -23.15 1.01
C ALA A 451 7.86 -22.90 -0.36
N ILE A 452 7.84 -21.64 -0.83
CA ILE A 452 7.32 -21.31 -2.16
C ILE A 452 8.18 -21.98 -3.22
N ASP A 453 9.51 -21.87 -3.14
CA ASP A 453 10.45 -22.47 -4.09
C ASP A 453 10.31 -24.00 -4.20
N ALA A 454 9.97 -24.68 -3.11
CA ALA A 454 9.76 -26.12 -3.09
C ALA A 454 8.40 -26.55 -3.66
N LEU A 455 7.36 -25.72 -3.49
CA LEU A 455 5.98 -26.11 -3.72
C LEU A 455 5.33 -25.42 -4.94
N TYR A 456 6.01 -24.47 -5.58
CA TYR A 456 5.40 -23.59 -6.58
C TYR A 456 4.80 -24.31 -7.81
N LEU A 457 5.27 -25.50 -8.17
CA LEU A 457 4.73 -26.28 -9.29
C LEU A 457 3.64 -27.28 -8.88
N GLN A 458 3.33 -27.41 -7.59
CA GLN A 458 2.37 -28.41 -7.11
C GLN A 458 0.94 -27.85 -7.12
N PRO A 459 0.05 -28.29 -8.02
CA PRO A 459 -1.28 -27.68 -8.16
C PRO A 459 -2.14 -27.80 -6.90
N VAL A 460 -1.95 -28.86 -6.11
CA VAL A 460 -2.74 -29.14 -4.90
C VAL A 460 -2.66 -28.02 -3.85
N TYR A 461 -1.55 -27.26 -3.86
CA TYR A 461 -1.28 -26.13 -2.97
C TYR A 461 -1.58 -24.76 -3.60
N SER A 462 -2.17 -24.75 -4.80
CA SER A 462 -2.56 -23.51 -5.48
C SER A 462 -3.54 -22.69 -4.63
N PRO A 463 -3.27 -21.40 -4.36
CA PRO A 463 -4.24 -20.53 -3.70
C PRO A 463 -5.57 -20.43 -4.44
N VAL A 464 -5.59 -20.55 -5.76
CA VAL A 464 -6.83 -20.62 -6.56
C VAL A 464 -7.70 -21.81 -6.14
N LEU A 465 -7.11 -23.00 -6.06
CA LEU A 465 -7.84 -24.21 -5.61
C LEU A 465 -8.17 -24.15 -4.12
N GLY A 466 -7.29 -23.56 -3.30
CA GLY A 466 -7.55 -23.31 -1.89
C GLY A 466 -8.78 -22.43 -1.66
N HIS A 467 -8.87 -21.31 -2.38
CA HIS A 467 -10.01 -20.39 -2.31
C HIS A 467 -11.28 -21.02 -2.86
N TRP A 468 -11.19 -21.83 -3.91
CA TRP A 468 -12.33 -22.61 -4.39
C TRP A 468 -12.87 -23.57 -3.32
N ARG A 469 -11.99 -24.30 -2.63
CA ARG A 469 -12.38 -25.20 -1.53
C ARG A 469 -13.00 -24.45 -0.36
N LEU A 470 -12.42 -23.30 0.02
CA LEU A 470 -12.96 -22.44 1.09
C LEU A 470 -14.33 -21.85 0.73
N LEU A 471 -14.54 -21.48 -0.53
CA LEU A 471 -15.84 -20.99 -1.00
C LEU A 471 -16.91 -22.08 -0.91
N LEU A 472 -16.56 -23.31 -1.30
CA LEU A 472 -17.47 -24.46 -1.22
C LEU A 472 -17.77 -24.91 0.21
N SER A 473 -16.82 -24.77 1.14
CA SER A 473 -17.05 -25.12 2.54
C SER A 473 -17.89 -24.10 3.30
N ALA A 474 -18.00 -22.86 2.78
CA ALA A 474 -18.69 -21.73 3.42
C ALA A 474 -18.23 -21.47 4.87
N THR A 475 -16.99 -21.84 5.19
CA THR A 475 -16.43 -21.75 6.55
C THR A 475 -15.84 -20.38 6.87
N VAL A 476 -15.67 -19.53 5.85
CA VAL A 476 -15.02 -18.23 5.95
C VAL A 476 -15.96 -17.18 5.35
N PRO A 477 -16.13 -16.00 5.98
CA PRO A 477 -16.95 -14.94 5.42
C PRO A 477 -16.37 -14.37 4.12
N LEU A 478 -17.25 -13.74 3.35
CA LEU A 478 -16.83 -12.95 2.19
C LEU A 478 -16.02 -11.72 2.66
N ASP A 479 -14.97 -11.39 1.92
CA ASP A 479 -14.02 -10.34 2.29
C ASP A 479 -14.42 -8.95 1.78
N PHE A 480 -15.69 -8.58 1.87
CA PHE A 480 -16.17 -7.28 1.39
C PHE A 480 -16.38 -6.29 2.54
N ALA A 481 -16.27 -4.98 2.29
CA ALA A 481 -16.50 -3.95 3.30
C ALA A 481 -17.94 -3.96 3.84
N TRP A 482 -18.91 -4.41 3.03
CA TRP A 482 -20.29 -4.62 3.46
C TRP A 482 -20.52 -5.97 4.20
N VAL A 483 -19.45 -6.73 4.47
CA VAL A 483 -19.41 -7.89 5.37
C VAL A 483 -18.36 -7.60 6.45
N GLN A 484 -18.79 -7.09 7.59
CA GLN A 484 -17.87 -6.75 8.67
C GLN A 484 -17.57 -7.96 9.53
N LEU A 485 -16.30 -8.11 9.91
CA LEU A 485 -15.93 -8.97 11.02
C LEU A 485 -16.41 -8.33 12.31
N ARG A 486 -16.87 -9.16 13.23
CA ARG A 486 -17.30 -8.80 14.58
C ARG A 486 -16.42 -9.54 15.59
N GLU A 487 -16.57 -9.17 16.85
CA GLU A 487 -15.86 -9.80 17.95
C GLU A 487 -16.01 -11.34 17.92
N MET A 488 -14.99 -12.02 18.43
CA MET A 488 -14.93 -13.49 18.54
C MET A 488 -15.06 -14.23 17.19
N GLY A 489 -14.74 -13.56 16.06
CA GLY A 489 -14.72 -14.17 14.73
C GLY A 489 -16.09 -14.33 14.07
N SER A 490 -17.14 -13.75 14.65
CA SER A 490 -18.45 -13.64 13.99
C SER A 490 -18.40 -12.59 12.87
N TRP A 491 -19.42 -12.54 12.02
CA TRP A 491 -19.50 -11.56 10.94
C TRP A 491 -20.93 -11.09 10.72
N ALA A 492 -21.09 -9.88 10.22
CA ALA A 492 -22.38 -9.26 10.00
C ALA A 492 -22.46 -8.59 8.62
N LEU A 493 -23.63 -8.73 7.98
CA LEU A 493 -23.95 -8.01 6.77
C LEU A 493 -24.29 -6.55 7.11
N LEU A 494 -23.76 -5.60 6.34
CA LEU A 494 -24.19 -4.20 6.34
C LEU A 494 -25.14 -3.96 5.16
N PRO A 495 -26.47 -4.15 5.33
CA PRO A 495 -27.43 -4.11 4.23
C PRO A 495 -27.46 -2.74 3.54
N LEU A 496 -27.29 -1.64 4.30
CA LEU A 496 -27.29 -0.30 3.74
C LEU A 496 -26.02 -0.02 2.91
N GLY A 497 -24.85 -0.48 3.36
CA GLY A 497 -23.60 -0.39 2.59
C GLY A 497 -23.67 -1.19 1.30
N LEU A 498 -24.25 -2.40 1.35
CA LEU A 498 -24.50 -3.22 0.16
C LEU A 498 -25.49 -2.52 -0.79
N LEU A 499 -26.63 -2.04 -0.28
CA LEU A 499 -27.64 -1.36 -1.08
C LEU A 499 -27.08 -0.12 -1.78
N ILE A 500 -26.34 0.74 -1.07
CA ILE A 500 -25.70 1.93 -1.65
C ILE A 500 -24.73 1.52 -2.76
N SER A 501 -23.91 0.49 -2.54
CA SER A 501 -22.96 -0.02 -3.55
C SER A 501 -23.67 -0.58 -4.79
N LEU A 502 -24.77 -1.31 -4.61
CA LEU A 502 -25.58 -1.86 -5.70
C LEU A 502 -26.30 -0.74 -6.48
N LEU A 503 -26.86 0.26 -5.80
CA LEU A 503 -27.48 1.42 -6.45
C LEU A 503 -26.45 2.24 -7.23
N PHE A 504 -25.24 2.42 -6.67
CA PHE A 504 -24.14 3.08 -7.36
C PHE A 504 -23.73 2.30 -8.62
N LEU A 505 -23.62 0.97 -8.55
CA LEU A 505 -23.36 0.13 -9.71
C LEU A 505 -24.47 0.22 -10.77
N ALA A 506 -25.73 0.09 -10.36
CA ALA A 506 -26.88 0.18 -11.27
C ALA A 506 -26.96 1.55 -11.95
N GLY A 507 -26.73 2.63 -11.20
CA GLY A 507 -26.67 4.00 -11.72
C GLY A 507 -25.54 4.20 -12.73
N ASN A 508 -24.34 3.71 -12.43
CA ASN A 508 -23.20 3.80 -13.36
C ASN A 508 -23.36 2.91 -14.59
N LEU A 509 -24.03 1.76 -14.47
CA LEU A 509 -24.38 0.92 -15.61
C LEU A 509 -25.39 1.61 -16.53
N ALA A 510 -26.44 2.20 -15.97
CA ALA A 510 -27.42 3.00 -16.73
C ALA A 510 -26.77 4.21 -17.41
N ALA A 511 -25.91 4.93 -16.68
CA ALA A 511 -25.09 6.01 -17.19
C ALA A 511 -24.18 5.55 -18.34
N CYS A 512 -23.52 4.40 -18.21
CA CYS A 512 -22.67 3.83 -19.23
C CYS A 512 -23.45 3.54 -20.51
N ILE A 513 -24.62 2.89 -20.40
CA ILE A 513 -25.51 2.60 -21.53
C ILE A 513 -25.98 3.91 -22.20
N TRP A 514 -26.31 4.93 -21.40
CA TRP A 514 -26.76 6.23 -21.90
C TRP A 514 -25.63 6.97 -22.64
N LEU A 515 -24.43 7.04 -22.05
CA LEU A 515 -23.24 7.63 -22.66
C LEU A 515 -22.82 6.91 -23.93
N TRP A 516 -22.99 5.58 -23.97
CA TRP A 516 -22.72 4.77 -25.16
C TRP A 516 -23.53 5.22 -26.38
N ARG A 517 -24.74 5.73 -26.15
CA ARG A 517 -25.62 6.30 -27.20
C ARG A 517 -25.35 7.79 -27.44
N ARG A 518 -24.78 8.51 -26.47
CA ARG A 518 -24.58 9.98 -26.50
C ARG A 518 -23.15 10.38 -26.06
N PRO A 519 -22.10 9.97 -26.79
CA PRO A 519 -20.71 10.21 -26.40
C PRO A 519 -20.36 11.70 -26.27
N GLN A 520 -21.09 12.58 -26.96
CA GLN A 520 -20.85 14.02 -26.92
C GLN A 520 -21.05 14.61 -25.51
N GLN A 521 -21.92 14.01 -24.69
CA GLN A 521 -22.29 14.49 -23.35
C GLN A 521 -21.32 14.03 -22.24
N ALA A 522 -20.34 13.17 -22.55
CA ALA A 522 -19.50 12.54 -21.54
C ALA A 522 -18.68 13.52 -20.68
N GLY A 523 -18.37 14.71 -21.19
CA GLY A 523 -17.63 15.72 -20.43
C GLY A 523 -18.39 16.21 -19.21
N LEU A 524 -19.54 16.88 -19.43
CA LEU A 524 -20.38 17.40 -18.36
C LEU A 524 -20.94 16.27 -17.48
N PHE A 525 -21.40 15.18 -18.10
CA PHE A 525 -21.96 14.06 -17.35
C PHE A 525 -20.91 13.34 -16.49
N GLY A 526 -19.65 13.29 -16.97
CA GLY A 526 -18.52 12.76 -16.21
C GLY A 526 -18.24 13.54 -14.91
N LEU A 527 -18.41 14.87 -14.92
CA LEU A 527 -18.31 15.67 -13.69
C LEU A 527 -19.42 15.31 -12.69
N GLY A 528 -20.65 15.09 -13.18
CA GLY A 528 -21.76 14.61 -12.35
C GLY A 528 -21.49 13.24 -11.73
N LEU A 529 -20.93 12.30 -12.51
CA LEU A 529 -20.53 10.99 -12.01
C LEU A 529 -19.37 11.07 -10.99
N ALA A 530 -18.43 12.01 -11.17
CA ALA A 530 -17.36 12.27 -10.20
C ALA A 530 -17.93 12.78 -8.88
N ALA A 531 -18.85 13.75 -8.92
CA ALA A 531 -19.54 14.24 -7.74
C ALA A 531 -20.34 13.11 -7.05
N LEU A 532 -21.05 12.29 -7.83
CA LEU A 532 -21.78 11.13 -7.32
C LEU A 532 -20.84 10.13 -6.63
N PHE A 533 -19.65 9.88 -7.18
CA PHE A 533 -18.65 9.02 -6.57
C PHE A 533 -18.16 9.59 -5.23
N VAL A 534 -17.85 10.89 -5.13
CA VAL A 534 -17.41 11.52 -3.87
C VAL A 534 -18.51 11.43 -2.81
N VAL A 535 -19.77 11.71 -3.17
CA VAL A 535 -20.92 11.60 -2.26
C VAL A 535 -21.12 10.16 -1.81
N THR A 536 -21.19 9.22 -2.76
CA THR A 536 -21.40 7.79 -2.45
C THR A 536 -20.26 7.23 -1.61
N GLY A 537 -19.02 7.53 -1.98
CA GLY A 537 -17.83 7.14 -1.24
C GLY A 537 -17.83 7.70 0.18
N SER A 538 -18.23 8.96 0.37
CA SER A 538 -18.29 9.57 1.70
C SER A 538 -19.36 8.91 2.59
N LEU A 539 -20.52 8.56 2.00
CA LEU A 539 -21.55 7.79 2.70
C LEU A 539 -21.04 6.40 3.09
N LEU A 540 -20.40 5.68 2.17
CA LEU A 540 -19.84 4.36 2.42
C LEU A 540 -18.75 4.40 3.50
N LEU A 541 -17.84 5.38 3.47
CA LEU A 541 -16.85 5.59 4.52
C LEU A 541 -17.50 5.79 5.89
N GLY A 542 -18.59 6.57 5.95
CA GLY A 542 -19.38 6.77 7.17
C GLY A 542 -19.89 5.46 7.78
N PHE A 543 -20.27 4.48 6.96
CA PHE A 543 -20.70 3.15 7.43
C PHE A 543 -19.51 2.22 7.74
N TYR A 544 -18.49 2.19 6.88
CA TYR A 544 -17.40 1.22 6.97
C TYR A 544 -16.38 1.54 8.05
N ARG A 545 -16.32 2.78 8.55
CA ARG A 545 -15.41 3.17 9.64
C ARG A 545 -15.80 2.61 11.02
N GLN A 546 -17.01 2.08 11.22
CA GLN A 546 -17.54 1.73 12.55
C GLN A 546 -17.69 0.21 12.73
N GLY A 547 -17.31 -0.28 13.92
CA GLY A 547 -17.65 -1.62 14.41
C GLY A 547 -17.01 -2.79 13.66
N ASP A 548 -15.94 -2.55 12.90
CA ASP A 548 -15.24 -3.58 12.17
C ASP A 548 -14.10 -4.16 13.01
N ALA A 549 -14.19 -5.46 13.32
CA ALA A 549 -13.20 -6.18 14.09
C ALA A 549 -11.82 -6.27 13.42
N ARG A 550 -11.69 -5.86 12.14
CA ARG A 550 -10.38 -5.67 11.50
C ARG A 550 -9.57 -4.54 12.12
N PHE A 551 -10.24 -3.57 12.75
CA PHE A 551 -9.61 -2.47 13.49
C PHE A 551 -9.88 -2.59 14.99
N ASP A 552 -11.05 -3.10 15.38
CA ASP A 552 -11.45 -3.26 16.78
C ASP A 552 -11.83 -4.71 17.11
N PRO A 553 -10.85 -5.65 17.15
CA PRO A 553 -11.14 -7.07 17.33
C PRO A 553 -11.68 -7.46 18.71
N TYR A 554 -11.42 -6.63 19.73
CA TYR A 554 -11.70 -6.95 21.14
C TYR A 554 -12.62 -5.93 21.83
N GLY A 555 -13.34 -5.09 21.07
CA GLY A 555 -14.18 -4.04 21.64
C GLY A 555 -13.37 -3.00 22.42
N VAL A 556 -12.14 -2.74 21.97
CA VAL A 556 -11.16 -1.84 22.57
C VAL A 556 -11.54 -0.37 22.45
N ASP A 557 -12.51 -0.03 21.59
CA ASP A 557 -13.02 1.34 21.42
C ASP A 557 -13.38 2.00 22.76
N ARG A 558 -13.97 1.23 23.70
CA ARG A 558 -14.44 1.73 24.99
C ARG A 558 -13.34 2.36 25.86
N PHE A 559 -12.10 1.88 25.72
CA PHE A 559 -10.97 2.38 26.50
C PHE A 559 -9.92 3.07 25.64
N LEU A 560 -9.70 2.66 24.38
CA LEU A 560 -8.73 3.33 23.50
C LEU A 560 -9.18 4.68 22.99
N ARG A 561 -10.48 4.92 22.75
CA ARG A 561 -10.94 6.25 22.33
C ARG A 561 -10.65 7.32 23.37
N PRO A 562 -11.02 7.17 24.66
CA PRO A 562 -10.64 8.14 25.68
C PRO A 562 -9.13 8.33 25.82
N MET A 563 -8.33 7.26 25.64
CA MET A 563 -6.87 7.37 25.64
C MET A 563 -6.34 8.19 24.45
N ILE A 564 -6.88 7.97 23.25
CA ILE A 564 -6.53 8.77 22.07
C ILE A 564 -6.95 10.23 22.27
N GLU A 565 -8.14 10.51 22.81
CA GLU A 565 -8.58 11.88 23.14
C GLU A 565 -7.60 12.56 24.10
N ARG A 566 -7.06 11.81 25.08
CA ARG A 566 -6.04 12.31 25.99
C ARG A 566 -4.72 12.65 25.28
N LEU A 567 -4.28 11.79 24.36
CA LEU A 567 -3.09 12.01 23.53
C LEU A 567 -3.27 13.15 22.52
N GLU A 568 -4.48 13.34 22.00
CA GLU A 568 -4.83 14.44 21.08
C GLU A 568 -4.88 15.80 21.77
N ALA A 569 -5.09 15.82 23.09
CA ALA A 569 -5.00 17.02 23.91
C ALA A 569 -3.56 17.47 24.21
N VAL A 570 -2.54 16.69 23.82
CA VAL A 570 -1.13 17.08 23.96
C VAL A 570 -0.81 18.22 22.99
N ASP A 571 -0.25 19.31 23.52
CA ASP A 571 0.14 20.48 22.73
C ASP A 571 1.41 20.18 21.94
N CYS A 572 1.25 19.60 20.75
CA CYS A 572 2.34 19.34 19.82
C CYS A 572 2.10 20.04 18.48
N GLY A 573 3.12 20.80 18.05
CA GLY A 573 3.15 21.43 16.74
C GLY A 573 3.51 20.43 15.63
N TRP A 574 3.35 20.88 14.37
CA TRP A 574 3.67 20.07 13.18
C TRP A 574 5.17 19.70 13.09
N GLN A 575 6.06 20.55 13.60
CA GLN A 575 7.50 20.32 13.68
C GLN A 575 8.01 20.82 15.04
N GLY A 576 8.11 19.94 16.04
CA GLY A 576 8.61 20.31 17.37
C GLY A 576 7.76 19.76 18.52
N CYS A 577 7.64 18.44 18.58
CA CYS A 577 7.00 17.74 19.69
C CYS A 577 8.09 17.04 20.51
N ASP A 578 8.14 17.32 21.82
CA ASP A 578 9.11 16.71 22.76
C ASP A 578 8.49 15.54 23.55
N GLU A 579 7.40 15.00 23.03
CA GLU A 579 6.66 13.88 23.61
C GLU A 579 6.56 12.73 22.59
N VAL A 580 6.73 11.50 23.07
CA VAL A 580 6.63 10.27 22.25
C VAL A 580 5.66 9.29 22.89
N VAL A 581 4.99 8.48 22.06
CA VAL A 581 4.09 7.43 22.52
C VAL A 581 4.66 6.05 22.18
N ILE A 582 4.61 5.14 23.14
CA ILE A 582 4.94 3.73 22.97
C ILE A 582 3.66 2.92 23.07
N VAL A 583 3.36 2.16 22.01
CA VAL A 583 2.24 1.23 21.90
C VAL A 583 2.83 -0.18 21.92
N PRO A 584 2.87 -0.87 23.08
CA PRO A 584 3.56 -2.15 23.27
C PRO A 584 2.71 -3.37 22.86
N ASP A 585 1.74 -3.18 21.96
CA ASP A 585 0.97 -4.26 21.37
C ASP A 585 0.78 -4.00 19.86
N PRO A 586 1.48 -4.76 18.99
CA PRO A 586 1.38 -4.63 17.54
C PRO A 586 -0.05 -4.79 17.00
N THR A 587 -0.92 -5.54 17.69
CA THR A 587 -2.29 -5.79 17.23
C THR A 587 -3.13 -4.52 17.19
N LEU A 588 -2.74 -3.49 17.95
CA LEU A 588 -3.41 -2.18 17.99
C LEU A 588 -2.94 -1.24 16.88
N THR A 589 -1.89 -1.59 16.14
CA THR A 589 -1.29 -0.72 15.11
C THR A 589 -2.34 -0.18 14.12
N ASP A 590 -3.17 -1.06 13.57
CA ASP A 590 -4.16 -0.69 12.56
C ASP A 590 -5.24 0.23 13.14
N TYR A 591 -5.59 0.04 14.42
CA TYR A 591 -6.51 0.91 15.14
C TYR A 591 -5.95 2.34 15.26
N PHE A 592 -4.71 2.47 15.73
CA PHE A 592 -4.05 3.77 15.90
C PHE A 592 -3.81 4.47 14.56
N LEU A 593 -3.40 3.73 13.53
CA LEU A 593 -3.26 4.26 12.18
C LEU A 593 -4.57 4.83 11.63
N ASN A 594 -5.71 4.22 11.98
CA ASN A 594 -7.01 4.69 11.51
C ASN A 594 -7.59 5.85 12.34
N SER A 595 -7.36 5.84 13.66
CA SER A 595 -8.09 6.70 14.61
C SER A 595 -7.27 7.86 15.17
N MET A 596 -5.97 7.70 15.41
CA MET A 596 -5.16 8.72 16.08
C MET A 596 -4.86 9.90 15.16
N ARG A 597 -5.23 11.13 15.54
CA ARG A 597 -5.00 12.34 14.73
C ARG A 597 -3.82 13.19 15.22
N ALA A 598 -3.40 13.00 16.47
CA ALA A 598 -2.35 13.81 17.09
C ALA A 598 -1.05 13.78 16.25
N PRO A 599 -0.33 14.91 16.12
CA PRO A 599 0.96 14.97 15.44
C PRO A 599 2.11 14.42 16.32
N LEU A 600 1.83 13.39 17.12
CA LEU A 600 2.81 12.72 17.98
C LEU A 600 3.64 11.71 17.18
N VAL A 601 4.91 11.57 17.53
CA VAL A 601 5.70 10.40 17.13
C VAL A 601 5.26 9.24 18.01
N TRP A 602 5.04 8.08 17.41
CA TRP A 602 4.70 6.89 18.17
C TRP A 602 5.31 5.64 17.57
N TYR A 603 5.63 4.70 18.45
CA TYR A 603 6.27 3.43 18.12
C TYR A 603 5.34 2.29 18.52
N ALA A 604 5.03 1.41 17.57
CA ALA A 604 4.42 0.13 17.89
C ALA A 604 5.53 -0.90 18.08
N VAL A 605 5.67 -1.44 19.29
CA VAL A 605 6.75 -2.36 19.65
C VAL A 605 6.18 -3.67 20.17
N ASP A 606 6.91 -4.77 19.95
CA ASP A 606 6.59 -6.04 20.60
C ASP A 606 6.82 -5.94 22.12
N SER A 607 6.08 -6.76 22.88
CA SER A 607 6.30 -6.85 24.33
C SER A 607 7.61 -7.56 24.68
N GLU A 608 8.08 -8.44 23.79
CA GLU A 608 9.34 -9.18 23.92
C GLU A 608 10.01 -9.39 22.54
N PRO A 609 11.35 -9.25 22.43
CA PRO A 609 12.28 -8.84 23.48
C PRO A 609 12.14 -7.37 23.86
N LEU A 610 12.62 -6.99 25.05
CA LEU A 610 12.66 -5.60 25.47
C LEU A 610 13.63 -4.80 24.58
N GLU A 611 13.11 -3.82 23.85
CA GLU A 611 13.87 -2.91 22.99
C GLU A 611 14.64 -1.85 23.81
N SER A 612 15.56 -2.27 24.67
CA SER A 612 16.27 -1.39 25.60
C SER A 612 17.07 -0.28 24.92
N VAL A 613 17.66 -0.56 23.75
CA VAL A 613 18.39 0.43 22.94
C VAL A 613 17.44 1.53 22.46
N LEU A 614 16.26 1.15 21.96
CA LEU A 614 15.23 2.12 21.55
C LEU A 614 14.77 2.93 22.76
N LEU A 615 14.46 2.30 23.89
CA LEU A 615 13.99 3.02 25.08
C LEU A 615 15.02 4.02 25.62
N GLU A 616 16.31 3.66 25.59
CA GLU A 616 17.41 4.56 25.93
C GLU A 616 17.48 5.76 24.96
N GLN A 617 17.35 5.50 23.65
CA GLN A 617 17.32 6.55 22.63
C GLN A 617 16.13 7.48 22.81
N LEU A 618 14.93 6.93 23.02
CA LEU A 618 13.70 7.70 23.25
C LEU A 618 13.82 8.55 24.52
N SER A 619 14.38 8.01 25.60
CA SER A 619 14.58 8.74 26.86
C SER A 619 15.60 9.88 26.73
N ARG A 620 16.53 9.79 25.78
CA ARG A 620 17.44 10.91 25.44
C ARG A 620 16.74 11.94 24.55
N HIS A 621 15.97 11.47 23.56
CA HIS A 621 15.40 12.31 22.51
C HIS A 621 14.06 12.96 22.84
N TYR A 622 13.30 12.44 23.80
CA TYR A 622 12.02 13.01 24.21
C TYR A 622 12.02 13.33 25.70
N ALA A 623 11.51 14.50 26.08
CA ALA A 623 11.35 14.86 27.48
C ALA A 623 10.28 14.03 28.18
N ARG A 624 9.22 13.65 27.45
CA ARG A 624 8.09 12.88 27.97
C ARG A 624 7.82 11.66 27.12
N ILE A 625 7.53 10.56 27.80
CA ILE A 625 7.20 9.27 27.18
C ILE A 625 5.84 8.84 27.70
N TRP A 626 4.90 8.65 26.78
CA TRP A 626 3.61 8.03 27.05
C TRP A 626 3.74 6.53 26.78
N LEU A 627 3.31 5.71 27.73
CA LEU A 627 3.21 4.27 27.57
C LEU A 627 1.74 3.89 27.62
N LEU A 628 1.23 3.38 26.50
CA LEU A 628 -0.10 2.83 26.42
C LEU A 628 -0.10 1.38 26.92
N ARG A 629 -1.05 1.00 27.77
CA ARG A 629 -1.33 -0.39 28.13
C ARG A 629 -2.79 -0.68 27.85
N ASP A 630 -3.02 -1.72 27.07
CA ASP A 630 -4.35 -2.25 26.77
C ASP A 630 -4.86 -3.21 27.85
N ARG A 631 -4.17 -3.29 28.99
CA ARG A 631 -4.48 -4.19 30.11
C ARG A 631 -3.91 -3.68 31.45
N ASN A 632 -4.36 -4.31 32.53
CA ASN A 632 -4.06 -3.84 33.88
C ASN A 632 -2.73 -4.41 34.37
N ALA A 633 -2.19 -3.81 35.44
CA ALA A 633 -0.87 -4.16 35.96
C ALA A 633 -0.76 -5.64 36.39
N ALA A 634 -1.81 -6.18 37.02
CA ALA A 634 -1.80 -7.55 37.53
C ALA A 634 -1.76 -8.59 36.39
N THR A 635 -2.52 -8.35 35.32
CA THR A 635 -2.48 -9.18 34.10
C THR A 635 -1.12 -9.07 33.41
N ASP A 636 -0.56 -7.86 33.32
CA ASP A 636 0.77 -7.66 32.76
C ASP A 636 1.86 -8.41 33.53
N ASP A 637 1.80 -8.40 34.86
CA ASP A 637 2.75 -9.12 35.71
C ASP A 637 2.60 -10.64 35.58
N ALA A 638 1.36 -11.14 35.54
CA ALA A 638 1.09 -12.57 35.37
C ALA A 638 1.59 -13.11 34.03
N GLU A 639 1.58 -12.29 32.97
CA GLU A 639 2.03 -12.66 31.62
C GLU A 639 3.47 -12.22 31.30
N GLY A 640 4.18 -11.58 32.24
CA GLY A 640 5.56 -11.12 32.02
C GLY A 640 5.72 -9.90 31.11
N ARG A 641 4.64 -9.16 30.81
CA ARG A 641 4.62 -8.08 29.79
C ARG A 641 4.93 -6.68 30.33
N ARG A 642 5.31 -6.53 31.60
CA ARG A 642 5.71 -5.22 32.20
C ARG A 642 7.13 -4.76 31.84
N GLY A 643 7.84 -5.42 30.92
CA GLY A 643 9.24 -5.08 30.58
C GLY A 643 9.49 -3.60 30.29
N VAL A 644 8.69 -3.00 29.38
CA VAL A 644 8.81 -1.57 29.03
C VAL A 644 8.46 -0.65 30.21
N GLU A 645 7.39 -0.96 30.95
CA GLU A 645 6.97 -0.18 32.13
C GLU A 645 8.06 -0.20 33.21
N ARG A 646 8.60 -1.38 33.53
CA ARG A 646 9.67 -1.54 34.53
C ARG A 646 10.94 -0.80 34.11
N TYR A 647 11.35 -0.94 32.85
CA TYR A 647 12.51 -0.21 32.33
C TYR A 647 12.34 1.31 32.50
N LEU A 648 11.19 1.86 32.10
CA LEU A 648 10.91 3.29 32.25
C LEU A 648 10.83 3.70 33.72
N THR A 649 10.24 2.89 34.59
CA THR A 649 10.20 3.17 36.05
C THR A 649 11.60 3.18 36.68
N GLU A 650 12.53 2.36 36.18
CA GLU A 650 13.91 2.28 36.68
C GLU A 650 14.79 3.43 36.15
N HIS A 651 14.56 3.87 34.91
CA HIS A 651 15.45 4.81 34.21
C HIS A 651 14.87 6.24 34.08
N THR A 652 13.58 6.42 34.36
CA THR A 652 12.85 7.69 34.21
C THR A 652 11.87 7.90 35.38
N TYR A 653 11.08 8.97 35.35
CA TYR A 653 10.13 9.29 36.42
C TYR A 653 8.68 9.14 35.96
N LYS A 654 7.94 8.16 36.51
CA LYS A 654 6.49 8.00 36.24
C LYS A 654 5.70 9.17 36.84
N VAL A 655 5.26 10.10 36.00
CA VAL A 655 4.50 11.30 36.38
C VAL A 655 3.06 10.93 36.71
N ASP A 656 2.40 10.18 35.83
CA ASP A 656 0.98 9.89 35.95
C ASP A 656 0.60 8.48 35.46
N GLU A 657 -0.52 7.99 35.97
CA GLU A 657 -1.18 6.76 35.52
C GLU A 657 -2.69 6.99 35.53
N GLU A 658 -3.28 7.06 34.35
CA GLU A 658 -4.73 7.16 34.16
C GLU A 658 -5.25 5.76 33.83
N ARG A 659 -6.30 5.32 34.53
CA ARG A 659 -6.96 4.02 34.28
C ARG A 659 -8.21 4.23 33.44
N PHE A 660 -8.36 3.40 32.42
CA PHE A 660 -9.48 3.43 31.48
C PHE A 660 -10.17 2.09 31.54
N ASP A 661 -11.36 2.09 32.14
CA ASP A 661 -11.98 0.85 32.61
C ASP A 661 -11.10 0.17 33.69
N ASP A 662 -11.55 -0.94 34.28
CA ASP A 662 -10.70 -1.77 35.17
C ASP A 662 -9.63 -2.58 34.37
N TRP A 663 -9.46 -2.22 33.09
CA TRP A 663 -8.67 -2.97 32.12
C TRP A 663 -7.47 -2.17 31.60
N ALA A 664 -7.63 -1.01 30.95
CA ALA A 664 -6.50 -0.34 30.28
C ALA A 664 -5.87 0.78 31.12
N ARG A 665 -4.64 1.18 30.78
CA ARG A 665 -3.87 2.21 31.49
C ARG A 665 -3.09 3.08 30.52
N LEU A 666 -3.09 4.39 30.74
CA LEU A 666 -2.19 5.33 30.06
C LEU A 666 -1.20 5.87 31.09
N LEU A 667 0.07 5.55 30.90
CA LEU A 667 1.13 6.01 31.78
C LEU A 667 1.89 7.14 31.12
N ARG A 668 2.29 8.12 31.92
CA ARG A 668 3.15 9.22 31.49
C ARG A 668 4.41 9.25 32.30
N PHE A 669 5.56 9.26 31.61
CA PHE A 669 6.89 9.32 32.18
C PHE A 669 7.59 10.61 31.77
N SER A 670 8.47 11.09 32.64
CA SER A 670 9.38 12.21 32.39
C SER A 670 10.81 11.68 32.35
N ALA A 671 11.46 11.83 31.20
CA ALA A 671 12.85 11.47 30.97
C ALA A 671 13.80 12.68 31.09
N ALA A 672 13.27 13.91 31.10
CA ALA A 672 14.06 15.14 31.17
C ALA A 672 14.44 15.56 32.61
N GLY A 673 15.05 14.68 33.40
CA GLY A 673 15.40 15.00 34.78
C GLY A 673 16.75 15.71 34.97
N ALA A 674 16.73 16.88 35.60
CA ALA A 674 17.93 17.55 36.09
C ALA A 674 17.99 17.46 37.62
N THR A 675 18.79 16.55 38.17
CA THR A 675 19.04 16.43 39.61
C THR A 675 19.56 17.75 40.17
N GLN A 676 18.83 18.34 41.09
CA GLN A 676 19.19 19.60 41.77
C GLN A 676 19.84 19.32 43.12
N MET A 677 19.40 18.28 43.81
CA MET A 677 19.87 17.90 45.14
C MET A 677 19.98 16.39 45.25
N GLU A 678 21.01 15.93 45.95
CA GLU A 678 21.24 14.53 46.26
C GLU A 678 21.66 14.41 47.73
N VAL A 679 20.98 13.55 48.47
CA VAL A 679 21.21 13.33 49.89
C VAL A 679 21.45 11.85 50.13
N LYS A 680 22.56 11.52 50.81
CA LYS A 680 22.78 10.19 51.39
C LYS A 680 21.93 10.07 52.64
N ALA A 681 20.92 9.20 52.61
CA ALA A 681 20.02 9.01 53.73
C ALA A 681 20.55 7.97 54.73
N GLU A 682 21.08 6.85 54.20
CA GLU A 682 21.58 5.70 54.98
C GLU A 682 20.68 5.26 56.16
N GLN A 683 19.36 5.39 56.00
CA GLN A 683 18.39 5.13 57.05
C GLN A 683 17.84 3.71 56.94
N ILE A 684 17.91 2.94 58.03
CA ILE A 684 17.33 1.59 58.12
C ILE A 684 15.88 1.69 58.58
N LEU A 685 14.98 1.06 57.82
CA LEU A 685 13.53 1.04 58.02
C LEU A 685 13.05 -0.42 57.96
N GLY A 686 13.24 -1.15 59.06
CA GLY A 686 12.90 -2.56 59.14
C GLY A 686 13.84 -3.45 58.32
N ASP A 687 13.27 -4.15 57.34
CA ASP A 687 13.95 -5.04 56.38
C ASP A 687 14.49 -4.29 55.14
N MET A 688 14.25 -2.97 55.04
CA MET A 688 14.69 -2.11 53.95
C MET A 688 15.61 -0.99 54.47
N ALA A 689 16.53 -0.53 53.62
CA ALA A 689 17.33 0.67 53.89
C ALA A 689 17.11 1.70 52.77
N LEU A 690 16.83 2.95 53.16
CA LEU A 690 16.84 4.09 52.25
C LEU A 690 18.29 4.56 52.11
N ALA A 691 18.91 4.26 50.97
CA ALA A 691 20.31 4.59 50.72
C ALA A 691 20.49 6.05 50.28
N GLN A 692 19.60 6.54 49.41
CA GLN A 692 19.78 7.80 48.71
C GLN A 692 18.43 8.45 48.39
N ILE A 693 18.39 9.77 48.47
CA ILE A 693 17.27 10.61 48.04
C ILE A 693 17.78 11.58 46.99
N THR A 694 17.11 11.64 45.84
CA THR A 694 17.37 12.64 44.79
C THR A 694 16.15 13.52 44.60
N LEU A 695 16.39 14.81 44.41
CA LEU A 695 15.38 15.79 44.06
C LEU A 695 15.79 16.51 42.78
N GLY A 696 14.91 16.46 41.79
CA GLY A 696 15.11 17.06 40.47
C GLY A 696 13.87 17.80 39.98
N ILE A 697 14.04 18.48 38.85
CA ILE A 697 12.95 19.15 38.13
C ILE A 697 13.01 18.66 36.68
N GLU A 698 11.85 18.48 36.05
CA GLU A 698 11.74 18.24 34.61
C GLU A 698 12.28 19.46 33.82
N ARG A 699 13.54 19.42 33.42
CA ARG A 699 14.22 20.48 32.67
C ARG A 699 15.35 19.92 31.82
N ARG A 700 15.26 20.11 30.50
CA ARG A 700 16.36 19.77 29.59
C ARG A 700 17.54 20.72 29.72
N GLY A 701 18.76 20.16 29.69
CA GLY A 701 20.00 20.93 29.62
C GLY A 701 20.35 21.71 30.90
N GLY A 702 19.84 21.28 32.06
CA GLY A 702 20.27 21.83 33.34
C GLY A 702 21.75 21.53 33.58
N ALA A 703 22.51 22.55 33.99
CA ALA A 703 23.90 22.36 34.43
C ALA A 703 23.96 21.32 35.57
N ALA A 704 25.14 20.69 35.71
CA ALA A 704 25.49 19.84 36.86
C ALA A 704 25.03 20.49 38.18
N PRO A 705 24.63 19.70 39.19
CA PRO A 705 23.98 20.20 40.39
C PRO A 705 24.74 21.40 40.96
N SER A 706 24.17 22.60 40.83
CA SER A 706 24.54 23.67 41.74
C SER A 706 23.90 23.26 43.04
N VAL A 707 24.69 22.76 43.98
CA VAL A 707 24.26 22.52 45.35
C VAL A 707 23.88 23.89 45.93
N THR A 708 22.65 24.31 45.66
CA THR A 708 21.99 25.45 46.28
C THR A 708 21.00 24.90 47.27
N ASP A 709 20.86 25.53 48.43
CA ASP A 709 19.99 25.05 49.52
C ASP A 709 18.48 25.05 49.18
N ALA A 710 18.07 25.49 47.98
CA ALA A 710 16.66 25.59 47.60
C ALA A 710 16.39 25.23 46.13
N VAL A 711 15.51 24.23 45.92
CA VAL A 711 14.95 23.88 44.61
C VAL A 711 13.77 24.82 44.31
N ARG A 712 13.83 25.53 43.17
CA ARG A 712 12.77 26.47 42.75
C ARG A 712 11.96 25.90 41.60
N VAL A 713 10.67 25.74 41.82
CA VAL A 713 9.69 25.28 40.82
C VAL A 713 8.53 26.27 40.72
N LYS A 714 7.89 26.33 39.56
CA LYS A 714 6.63 27.05 39.33
C LYS A 714 5.45 26.07 39.42
N ALA A 715 4.27 26.60 39.71
CA ALA A 715 3.04 25.81 39.61
C ALA A 715 2.90 25.26 38.18
N GLY A 716 2.69 23.94 38.07
CA GLY A 716 2.66 23.22 36.79
C GLY A 716 3.96 22.51 36.42
N ASP A 717 5.09 22.82 37.09
CA ASP A 717 6.34 22.08 36.89
C ASP A 717 6.26 20.66 37.50
N THR A 718 7.00 19.72 36.92
CA THR A 718 7.12 18.36 37.45
C THR A 718 8.32 18.28 38.41
N LEU A 719 8.06 18.07 39.69
CA LEU A 719 9.07 17.75 40.69
C LEU A 719 9.37 16.25 40.66
N GLN A 720 10.64 15.89 40.53
CA GLN A 720 11.09 14.50 40.43
C GLN A 720 11.78 14.08 41.72
N ILE A 721 11.25 13.05 42.38
CA ILE A 721 11.80 12.53 43.64
C ILE A 721 12.22 11.09 43.41
N GLY A 722 13.51 10.80 43.55
CA GLY A 722 14.05 9.45 43.50
C GLY A 722 14.38 8.96 44.91
N LEU A 723 13.88 7.79 45.28
CA LEU A 723 14.18 7.12 46.55
C LEU A 723 14.86 5.79 46.23
N ARG A 724 16.15 5.68 46.53
CA ARG A 724 16.91 4.45 46.29
C ARG A 724 16.87 3.56 47.52
N TRP A 725 16.15 2.46 47.39
CA TRP A 725 16.00 1.47 48.44
C TRP A 725 16.96 0.29 48.24
N ARG A 726 17.41 -0.30 49.35
CA ARG A 726 18.16 -1.55 49.38
C ARG A 726 17.48 -2.52 50.34
N ALA A 727 17.04 -3.67 49.83
CA ALA A 727 16.58 -4.76 50.69
C ALA A 727 17.76 -5.32 51.49
N LEU A 728 17.60 -5.39 52.81
CA LEU A 728 18.59 -5.99 53.71
C LEU A 728 18.34 -7.49 53.89
N GLN A 729 17.08 -7.90 53.73
CA GLN A 729 16.59 -9.27 53.71
C GLN A 729 15.34 -9.32 52.83
N THR A 730 14.79 -10.51 52.58
CA THR A 730 13.50 -10.64 51.88
C THR A 730 12.43 -9.82 52.63
N PRO A 731 11.77 -8.84 51.98
CA PRO A 731 10.75 -8.04 52.63
C PRO A 731 9.63 -8.91 53.21
N ALA A 732 9.22 -8.62 54.45
CA ALA A 732 8.16 -9.36 55.14
C ALA A 732 6.76 -9.11 54.56
N GLY A 733 6.59 -8.05 53.78
CA GLY A 733 5.35 -7.71 53.10
C GLY A 733 5.53 -6.59 52.07
N ASN A 734 4.43 -6.19 51.45
CA ASN A 734 4.42 -5.10 50.46
C ASN A 734 4.40 -3.75 51.18
N TYR A 735 5.48 -2.97 51.04
CA TYR A 735 5.59 -1.63 51.62
C TYR A 735 5.06 -0.57 50.66
N THR A 736 4.29 0.38 51.19
CA THR A 736 3.87 1.59 50.46
C THR A 736 4.66 2.78 51.00
N VAL A 737 5.32 3.50 50.10
CA VAL A 737 6.01 4.76 50.40
C VAL A 737 5.06 5.90 50.07
N PHE A 738 4.76 6.74 51.06
CA PHE A 738 4.00 7.97 50.88
C PHE A 738 4.97 9.16 50.89
N ILE A 739 4.76 10.11 49.98
CA ILE A 739 5.54 11.35 49.89
C ILE A 739 4.56 12.51 49.86
N GLN A 740 4.78 13.51 50.72
CA GLN A 740 3.96 14.72 50.77
C GLN A 740 4.83 15.96 50.55
N LEU A 741 4.35 16.86 49.71
CA LEU A 741 4.84 18.22 49.60
C LEU A 741 3.95 19.11 50.48
N LEU A 742 4.56 19.79 51.45
CA LEU A 742 3.86 20.67 52.40
C LEU A 742 4.19 22.13 52.07
N ASP A 743 3.21 23.03 52.19
CA ASP A 743 3.46 24.47 52.17
C ASP A 743 4.06 24.98 53.49
N ALA A 744 4.42 26.26 53.54
CA ALA A 744 4.97 26.91 54.73
C ALA A 744 4.03 26.89 55.96
N SER A 745 2.73 26.61 55.78
CA SER A 745 1.76 26.44 56.86
C SER A 745 1.57 24.97 57.29
N GLY A 746 2.32 24.04 56.68
CA GLY A 746 2.23 22.60 56.93
C GLY A 746 1.05 21.92 56.22
N ARG A 747 0.40 22.58 55.26
CA ARG A 747 -0.70 21.97 54.49
C ARG A 747 -0.14 21.16 53.32
N VAL A 748 -0.72 19.99 53.07
CA VAL A 748 -0.38 19.16 51.92
C VAL A 748 -0.82 19.87 50.63
N VAL A 749 0.15 20.20 49.78
CA VAL A 749 -0.09 20.78 48.45
C VAL A 749 0.03 19.73 47.34
N ALA A 750 0.74 18.63 47.58
CA ALA A 750 0.78 17.45 46.72
C ALA A 750 1.13 16.20 47.53
N GLN A 751 0.66 15.03 47.10
CA GLN A 751 0.99 13.74 47.71
C GLN A 751 1.13 12.67 46.63
N ARG A 752 2.01 11.67 46.87
CA ARG A 752 2.13 10.46 46.04
C ARG A 752 2.42 9.23 46.91
N ASP A 753 1.64 8.18 46.71
CA ASP A 753 1.77 6.92 47.43
C ASP A 753 2.04 5.79 46.44
N ARG A 754 3.17 5.08 46.59
CA ARG A 754 3.59 4.02 45.66
C ARG A 754 4.38 2.91 46.33
N TRP A 755 4.39 1.74 45.72
CA TRP A 755 5.33 0.68 46.06
C TRP A 755 6.71 1.01 45.46
N PRO A 756 7.82 0.70 46.16
CA PRO A 756 9.14 0.75 45.53
C PRO A 756 9.14 -0.08 44.24
N GLY A 757 9.57 0.51 43.12
CA GLY A 757 9.58 -0.17 41.81
C GLY A 757 8.20 -0.47 41.22
N ASP A 758 7.12 0.13 41.73
CA ASP A 758 5.72 -0.18 41.36
C ASP A 758 5.35 -1.67 41.58
N GLY A 759 5.96 -2.31 42.59
CA GLY A 759 5.73 -3.73 42.94
C GLY A 759 6.78 -4.64 42.35
#